data_AF-A0AAQ3QV91-F1
#
_entry.id   AF-A0AAQ3QV91-F1
#
_cell.length_a   1.000
_cell.length_b   1.000
_cell.length_c   1.000
_cell.angle_alpha   90.00
_cell.angle_beta   90.00
_cell.angle_gamma   90.00
#
_symmetry.space_group_name_H-M   'P 1'
#
loop_
_entity.id
_entity.type
_entity.pdbx_description
1 polymer ?
#
loop_
_entity_poly.entity_id
_entity_poly.type
_entity_poly.pdbx_seq_one_letter_code
_entity_poly.pdbx_strand_id
1 'polypeptide(L)'
;MANAESEWEQLLDSLNDRREVLAHMISDAQELEMATEYAETSALVIDLFIAAAAQDKKNPERVREIFSNLWFYDRFDPKYTTELPERELRACIAVADHAIDELQKQLDHELELRPTPDLGKGTVILKDGNYQIDSVPFFPSTLIWAPRTQIMADVFGRLGASFYSLNDLNPDGTANYHLNSQIQQIKKQQALNTAPISFLTLHELPKWLRENHPDVSQGGRFFVQYDIDNPYVTQAIKRLYEVMIPPLAEACGETPMVHLLANEPHFATIKGGWESNGLSDYTVRHFHDWLKKKYLTVTKLNHYHGENYRGFDEVLFTLKMPVEERQVDPNLRGTAVWYDWIRFNHDRVNQWFTFLKEQCQANDPNQSPVSIKVLGYSLSQATRDGGMDMEYLTKLQDIVGADLRCTPLGAGINGKTELGDIPKTAWQSQFSYDWAEQTMFLDFSKSLCPEKLFYDSEWHGFSSVSWRHCEIERDYVRSALWLAFSHGMGMIDAWLWGRKEDGALNNWADHFCEFSTQPIAADAFARTMKELNAFAPQVLEFSKVDRTFMIYYCEEAAIQDQNYTRGLHDAYEALKLLNWRCGFTTPSEIHKLDPAKQTVVVTPISHINDNSLRQLREFAQAGGKVVLTDAEGSFLKSELAIPRNENLSFAYKSLLHGNYKELMETFENEISHLNTSNDLPVSIIDLNGDPSFGVIVQQIQNYQSGKRYILLNNISKETKTVKIATEKSGFKEITDIITAKPVSSDIELRPKEVLLLECQ
;
A
#
# COMPACT_ATOMS: atom_id res chain seq x y z
N MET A 1 -17.91 32.70 -26.53
CA MET A 1 -16.64 33.40 -26.27
C MET A 1 -16.85 34.53 -25.28
N ALA A 2 -17.60 35.59 -25.59
CA ALA A 2 -17.84 36.71 -24.64
C ALA A 2 -18.38 36.31 -23.25
N ASN A 3 -19.26 35.29 -23.16
CA ASN A 3 -19.81 34.83 -21.86
C ASN A 3 -18.81 33.97 -21.04
N ALA A 4 -17.88 33.27 -21.70
CA ALA A 4 -16.89 32.39 -21.03
C ALA A 4 -15.62 33.15 -20.63
N GLU A 5 -15.27 34.21 -21.38
CA GLU A 5 -14.23 35.16 -20.99
C GLU A 5 -14.68 35.96 -19.76
N SER A 6 -15.95 36.37 -19.73
CA SER A 6 -16.58 36.97 -18.54
C SER A 6 -16.63 36.03 -17.32
N GLU A 7 -16.80 34.72 -17.51
CA GLU A 7 -16.84 33.75 -16.39
C GLU A 7 -15.45 33.51 -15.79
N TRP A 8 -14.44 33.36 -16.64
CA TRP A 8 -13.04 33.22 -16.21
C TRP A 8 -12.58 34.40 -15.35
N GLU A 9 -12.81 35.63 -15.84
CA GLU A 9 -12.45 36.85 -15.10
C GLU A 9 -13.18 36.94 -13.75
N GLN A 10 -14.49 36.64 -13.72
CA GLN A 10 -15.26 36.61 -12.48
C GLN A 10 -14.74 35.57 -11.47
N LEU A 11 -14.37 34.38 -11.93
CA LEU A 11 -13.79 33.35 -11.07
C LEU A 11 -12.44 33.78 -10.52
N LEU A 12 -11.59 34.37 -11.36
CA LEU A 12 -10.27 34.82 -10.95
C LEU A 12 -10.34 35.99 -9.96
N ASP A 13 -11.20 36.97 -10.19
CA ASP A 13 -11.44 38.08 -9.26
C ASP A 13 -11.95 37.55 -7.91
N SER A 14 -12.98 36.70 -7.95
CA SER A 14 -13.54 36.04 -6.77
C SER A 14 -12.51 35.22 -5.98
N LEU A 15 -11.57 34.57 -6.67
CA LEU A 15 -10.48 33.82 -6.03
C LEU A 15 -9.41 34.75 -5.46
N ASN A 16 -9.06 35.83 -6.15
CA ASN A 16 -8.07 36.80 -5.68
C ASN A 16 -8.56 37.52 -4.41
N ASP A 17 -9.83 37.91 -4.35
CA ASP A 17 -10.43 38.50 -3.14
C ASP A 17 -10.26 37.56 -1.93
N ARG A 18 -10.51 36.26 -2.13
CA ARG A 18 -10.34 35.25 -1.07
C ARG A 18 -8.88 35.01 -0.70
N ARG A 19 -7.97 35.03 -1.68
CA ARG A 19 -6.52 34.92 -1.42
C ARG A 19 -6.03 36.09 -0.58
N GLU A 20 -6.50 37.30 -0.86
CA GLU A 20 -6.18 38.47 -0.05
C GLU A 20 -6.70 38.32 1.37
N VAL A 21 -7.97 37.91 1.55
CA VAL A 21 -8.54 37.64 2.88
C VAL A 21 -7.72 36.58 3.63
N LEU A 22 -7.44 35.44 3.00
CA LEU A 22 -6.68 34.35 3.60
C LEU A 22 -5.26 34.79 3.99
N ALA A 23 -4.58 35.58 3.15
CA ALA A 23 -3.24 36.08 3.45
C ALA A 23 -3.21 37.02 4.67
N HIS A 24 -4.20 37.91 4.79
CA HIS A 24 -4.33 38.77 5.98
C HIS A 24 -4.60 37.94 7.24
N MET A 25 -5.53 36.98 7.17
CA MET A 25 -5.83 36.12 8.31
C MET A 25 -4.64 35.26 8.74
N ILE A 26 -3.84 34.76 7.79
CA ILE A 26 -2.59 34.05 8.09
C ILE A 26 -1.64 34.97 8.86
N SER A 27 -1.47 36.22 8.40
CA SER A 27 -0.62 37.21 9.11
C SER A 27 -1.13 37.47 10.54
N ASP A 28 -2.43 37.68 10.70
CA ASP A 28 -3.05 37.94 12.02
C ASP A 28 -2.84 36.73 12.96
N ALA A 29 -3.04 35.51 12.46
CA ALA A 29 -2.84 34.28 13.24
C ALA A 29 -1.36 34.05 13.60
N GLN A 30 -0.42 34.39 12.71
CA GLN A 30 1.02 34.33 13.00
C GLN A 30 1.42 35.32 14.10
N GLU A 31 0.87 36.53 14.10
CA GLU A 31 1.10 37.51 15.18
C GLU A 31 0.59 37.02 16.54
N LEU A 32 -0.40 36.13 16.53
CA LEU A 32 -0.97 35.46 17.71
C LEU A 32 -0.29 34.11 18.04
N GLU A 33 0.78 33.74 17.34
CA GLU A 33 1.51 32.47 17.52
C GLU A 33 0.61 31.22 17.34
N MET A 34 -0.42 31.31 16.50
CA MET A 34 -1.31 30.20 16.16
C MET A 34 -0.74 29.34 15.02
N ALA A 35 -1.21 28.10 14.90
CA ALA A 35 -0.82 27.20 13.81
C ALA A 35 -1.40 27.67 12.45
N THR A 36 -0.53 28.12 11.55
CA THR A 36 -0.90 28.63 10.22
C THR A 36 -0.49 27.72 9.06
N GLU A 37 0.29 26.68 9.33
CA GLU A 37 0.91 25.84 8.30
C GLU A 37 -0.14 25.15 7.40
N TYR A 38 -1.33 24.87 7.95
CA TYR A 38 -2.46 24.30 7.21
C TYR A 38 -3.05 25.29 6.20
N ALA A 39 -3.26 26.55 6.62
CA ALA A 39 -3.82 27.62 5.79
C ALA A 39 -2.80 28.08 4.72
N GLU A 40 -1.52 28.19 5.09
CA GLU A 40 -0.42 28.47 4.17
C GLU A 40 -0.32 27.41 3.06
N THR A 41 -0.50 26.14 3.43
CA THR A 41 -0.54 25.03 2.46
C THR A 41 -1.69 25.19 1.47
N SER A 42 -2.88 25.54 1.95
CA SER A 42 -4.03 25.81 1.07
C SER A 42 -3.76 26.97 0.12
N ALA A 43 -3.12 28.04 0.58
CA ALA A 43 -2.70 29.17 -0.26
C ALA A 43 -1.71 28.72 -1.37
N LEU A 44 -0.71 27.90 -1.03
CA LEU A 44 0.25 27.36 -2.00
C LEU A 44 -0.40 26.41 -3.01
N VAL A 45 -1.36 25.58 -2.60
CA VAL A 45 -2.14 24.74 -3.51
C VAL A 45 -2.93 25.61 -4.49
N ILE A 46 -3.59 26.67 -4.01
CA ILE A 46 -4.30 27.62 -4.87
C ILE A 46 -3.34 28.22 -5.90
N ASP A 47 -2.13 28.62 -5.50
CA ASP A 47 -1.13 29.19 -6.41
C ASP A 47 -0.68 28.19 -7.51
N LEU A 48 -0.46 26.92 -7.15
CA LEU A 48 -0.16 25.85 -8.11
C LEU A 48 -1.27 25.70 -9.16
N PHE A 49 -2.53 25.70 -8.72
CA PHE A 49 -3.66 25.47 -9.60
C PHE A 49 -4.13 26.71 -10.37
N ILE A 50 -3.86 27.93 -9.90
CA ILE A 50 -4.00 29.14 -10.72
C ILE A 50 -3.03 29.09 -11.91
N ALA A 51 -1.77 28.71 -11.66
CA ALA A 51 -0.78 28.56 -12.72
C ALA A 51 -1.19 27.47 -13.72
N ALA A 52 -1.65 26.32 -13.22
CA ALA A 52 -2.16 25.21 -14.03
C ALA A 52 -3.36 25.62 -14.91
N ALA A 53 -4.41 26.20 -14.30
CA ALA A 53 -5.60 26.64 -15.01
C ALA A 53 -5.27 27.70 -16.07
N ALA A 54 -4.33 28.61 -15.79
CA ALA A 54 -3.87 29.58 -16.77
C ALA A 54 -3.16 28.93 -17.98
N GLN A 55 -2.37 27.88 -17.77
CA GLN A 55 -1.79 27.11 -18.88
C GLN A 55 -2.84 26.41 -19.71
N ASP A 56 -3.82 25.77 -19.07
CA ASP A 56 -4.86 25.02 -19.75
C ASP A 56 -5.77 25.96 -20.56
N LYS A 57 -6.10 27.12 -19.99
CA LYS A 57 -6.87 28.19 -20.66
C LYS A 57 -6.14 28.75 -21.88
N LYS A 58 -4.82 28.93 -21.78
CA LYS A 58 -3.97 29.43 -22.87
C LYS A 58 -3.76 28.41 -23.98
N ASN A 59 -3.83 27.11 -23.68
CA ASN A 59 -3.48 26.03 -24.60
C ASN A 59 -4.61 24.98 -24.77
N PRO A 60 -5.86 25.37 -25.11
CA PRO A 60 -7.00 24.45 -25.10
C PRO A 60 -6.90 23.32 -26.13
N GLU A 61 -6.27 23.56 -27.28
CA GLU A 61 -6.04 22.52 -28.30
C GLU A 61 -5.07 21.45 -27.81
N ARG A 62 -4.08 21.86 -27.01
CA ARG A 62 -3.10 20.96 -26.43
C ARG A 62 -3.73 20.06 -25.36
N VAL A 63 -4.56 20.64 -24.50
CA VAL A 63 -5.35 19.89 -23.52
C VAL A 63 -6.21 18.85 -24.25
N ARG A 64 -6.93 19.26 -25.30
CA ARG A 64 -7.75 18.34 -26.10
C ARG A 64 -6.93 17.21 -26.73
N GLU A 65 -5.76 17.51 -27.29
CA GLU A 65 -4.87 16.51 -27.89
C GLU A 65 -4.45 15.46 -26.85
N ILE A 66 -3.99 15.89 -25.67
CA ILE A 66 -3.53 14.99 -24.60
C ILE A 66 -4.65 14.03 -24.19
N PHE A 67 -5.84 14.57 -23.90
CA PHE A 67 -6.99 13.77 -23.51
C PHE A 67 -7.46 12.82 -24.63
N SER A 68 -7.38 13.24 -25.90
CA SER A 68 -7.80 12.42 -27.04
C SER A 68 -6.93 11.18 -27.27
N ASN A 69 -5.73 11.11 -26.67
CA ASN A 69 -4.86 9.94 -26.73
C ASN A 69 -5.27 8.84 -25.74
N LEU A 70 -6.22 9.10 -24.84
CA LEU A 70 -6.76 8.08 -23.94
C LEU A 70 -7.62 7.10 -24.74
N TRP A 71 -7.31 5.81 -24.64
CA TRP A 71 -8.03 4.76 -25.38
C TRP A 71 -9.52 4.68 -25.03
N PHE A 72 -9.93 5.26 -23.90
CA PHE A 72 -11.31 5.34 -23.45
C PHE A 72 -11.90 6.76 -23.52
N TYR A 73 -11.25 7.72 -24.20
CA TYR A 73 -11.67 9.14 -24.23
C TYR A 73 -13.14 9.32 -24.65
N ASP A 74 -13.59 8.58 -25.66
CA ASP A 74 -14.97 8.63 -26.19
C ASP A 74 -16.04 8.21 -25.16
N ARG A 75 -15.64 7.67 -24.00
CA ARG A 75 -16.54 7.28 -22.91
C ARG A 75 -16.85 8.42 -21.94
N PHE A 76 -16.23 9.59 -22.12
CA PHE A 76 -16.33 10.70 -21.16
C PHE A 76 -17.12 11.88 -21.69
N ASP A 77 -17.63 12.69 -20.76
CA ASP A 77 -18.23 13.97 -21.09
C ASP A 77 -17.13 14.94 -21.59
N PRO A 78 -17.19 15.39 -22.86
CA PRO A 78 -16.23 16.34 -23.40
C PRO A 78 -16.11 17.64 -22.59
N LYS A 79 -17.15 17.97 -21.78
CA LYS A 79 -17.14 19.13 -20.88
C LYS A 79 -16.00 19.11 -19.88
N TYR A 80 -15.61 17.93 -19.39
CA TYR A 80 -14.49 17.81 -18.44
C TYR A 80 -13.22 18.45 -19.02
N THR A 81 -12.94 18.19 -20.29
CA THR A 81 -11.78 18.74 -21.01
C THR A 81 -11.97 20.21 -21.37
N THR A 82 -13.16 20.62 -21.82
CA THR A 82 -13.39 22.00 -22.30
C THR A 82 -13.53 23.03 -21.19
N GLU A 83 -13.93 22.61 -20.00
CA GLU A 83 -14.15 23.47 -18.82
C GLU A 83 -13.09 23.23 -17.73
N LEU A 84 -12.01 22.49 -18.02
CA LEU A 84 -10.97 22.16 -17.04
C LEU A 84 -10.45 23.40 -16.28
N PRO A 85 -10.05 24.51 -16.95
CA PRO A 85 -9.53 25.69 -16.25
C PRO A 85 -10.54 26.29 -15.26
N GLU A 86 -11.80 26.49 -15.70
CA GLU A 86 -12.85 27.07 -14.88
C GLU A 86 -13.24 26.13 -13.72
N ARG A 87 -13.22 24.81 -13.94
CA ARG A 87 -13.45 23.82 -12.88
C ARG A 87 -12.35 23.85 -11.82
N GLU A 88 -11.10 23.99 -12.21
CA GLU A 88 -9.98 24.14 -11.28
C GLU A 88 -10.09 25.44 -10.46
N LEU A 89 -10.45 26.57 -11.08
CA LEU A 89 -10.66 27.82 -10.35
C LEU A 89 -11.83 27.72 -9.35
N ARG A 90 -12.94 27.09 -9.72
CA ARG A 90 -14.07 26.84 -8.80
C ARG A 90 -13.66 25.98 -7.61
N ALA A 91 -12.86 24.94 -7.86
CA ALA A 91 -12.32 24.11 -6.80
C ALA A 91 -11.32 24.89 -5.91
N CYS A 92 -10.51 25.79 -6.47
CA CYS A 92 -9.64 26.68 -5.69
C CYS A 92 -10.43 27.66 -4.81
N ILE A 93 -11.57 28.16 -5.29
CA ILE A 93 -12.48 28.99 -4.47
C ILE A 93 -12.97 28.19 -3.26
N ALA A 94 -13.39 26.93 -3.46
CA ALA A 94 -13.79 26.04 -2.38
C ALA A 94 -12.62 25.70 -1.42
N VAL A 95 -11.38 25.65 -1.91
CA VAL A 95 -10.18 25.51 -1.08
C VAL A 95 -9.98 26.75 -0.21
N ALA A 96 -10.07 27.94 -0.80
CA ALA A 96 -9.93 29.19 -0.06
C ALA A 96 -11.03 29.37 1.00
N ASP A 97 -12.29 29.13 0.64
CA ASP A 97 -13.43 29.24 1.57
C ASP A 97 -13.28 28.29 2.77
N HIS A 98 -12.81 27.06 2.54
CA HIS A 98 -12.53 26.09 3.61
C HIS A 98 -11.40 26.58 4.53
N ALA A 99 -10.28 27.05 3.97
CA ALA A 99 -9.14 27.52 4.76
C ALA A 99 -9.48 28.78 5.58
N ILE A 100 -10.26 29.69 5.01
CA ILE A 100 -10.77 30.89 5.70
C ILE A 100 -11.69 30.48 6.85
N ASP A 101 -12.67 29.61 6.62
CA ASP A 101 -13.60 29.17 7.67
C ASP A 101 -12.87 28.49 8.85
N GLU A 102 -11.91 27.63 8.56
CA GLU A 102 -11.12 26.96 9.60
C GLU A 102 -10.22 27.94 10.37
N LEU A 103 -9.51 28.84 9.68
CA LEU A 103 -8.62 29.80 10.32
C LEU A 103 -9.42 30.83 11.13
N GLN A 104 -10.62 31.21 10.67
CA GLN A 104 -11.54 32.05 11.43
C GLN A 104 -11.93 31.37 12.74
N LYS A 105 -12.28 30.07 12.70
CA LYS A 105 -12.55 29.28 13.92
C LYS A 105 -11.35 29.23 14.86
N GLN A 106 -10.12 29.23 14.36
CA GLN A 106 -8.93 29.33 15.21
C GLN A 106 -8.81 30.71 15.86
N LEU A 107 -8.97 31.78 15.10
CA LEU A 107 -8.96 33.17 15.58
C LEU A 107 -10.06 33.43 16.62
N ASP A 108 -11.22 32.79 16.46
CA ASP A 108 -12.35 32.86 17.39
C ASP A 108 -12.21 31.92 18.60
N HIS A 109 -11.11 31.16 18.71
CA HIS A 109 -10.86 30.14 19.73
C HIS A 109 -11.92 29.02 19.76
N GLU A 110 -12.61 28.81 18.64
CA GLU A 110 -13.52 27.68 18.42
C GLU A 110 -12.79 26.44 17.93
N LEU A 111 -11.51 26.52 17.56
CA LEU A 111 -10.67 25.42 17.11
C LEU A 111 -9.22 25.69 17.50
N GLU A 112 -8.47 24.68 17.90
CA GLU A 112 -7.03 24.81 18.13
C GLU A 112 -6.32 23.67 17.40
N LEU A 113 -5.62 23.99 16.32
CA LEU A 113 -4.81 23.00 15.59
C LEU A 113 -3.40 22.94 16.17
N ARG A 114 -2.83 21.73 16.16
CA ARG A 114 -1.45 21.52 16.57
C ARG A 114 -0.48 21.91 15.44
N PRO A 115 0.59 22.67 15.72
CA PRO A 115 1.67 22.92 14.76
C PRO A 115 2.31 21.61 14.27
N THR A 116 2.75 21.60 13.02
CA THR A 116 3.45 20.46 12.42
C THR A 116 4.98 20.69 12.44
N PRO A 117 5.82 19.65 12.53
CA PRO A 117 7.27 19.83 12.46
C PRO A 117 7.72 20.54 11.16
N ASP A 118 8.67 21.47 11.28
CA ASP A 118 9.28 22.11 10.12
C ASP A 118 10.25 21.13 9.43
N LEU A 119 9.78 20.54 8.33
CA LEU A 119 10.56 19.56 7.55
C LEU A 119 11.61 20.23 6.65
N GLY A 120 11.63 21.55 6.53
CA GLY A 120 12.55 22.30 5.66
C GLY A 120 13.98 22.42 6.20
N LYS A 121 14.21 22.05 7.46
CA LYS A 121 15.51 22.14 8.14
C LYS A 121 15.67 21.00 9.15
N GLY A 122 16.90 20.78 9.60
CA GLY A 122 17.23 19.73 10.57
C GLY A 122 17.73 18.45 9.89
N THR A 123 18.18 17.49 10.70
CA THR A 123 18.77 16.25 10.20
C THR A 123 17.77 15.11 10.27
N VAL A 124 17.53 14.45 9.13
CA VAL A 124 16.64 13.29 9.05
C VAL A 124 17.44 12.00 9.26
N ILE A 125 16.95 11.13 10.14
CA ILE A 125 17.50 9.80 10.39
C ILE A 125 16.40 8.74 10.37
N LEU A 126 16.74 7.51 9.98
CA LEU A 126 15.90 6.34 10.20
C LEU A 126 16.31 5.70 11.53
N LYS A 127 15.38 5.61 12.49
CA LYS A 127 15.64 5.03 13.81
C LYS A 127 14.36 4.35 14.33
N ASP A 128 14.49 3.21 15.02
CA ASP A 128 13.34 2.53 15.66
C ASP A 128 12.12 2.30 14.72
N GLY A 129 12.37 2.05 13.43
CA GLY A 129 11.32 1.79 12.43
C GLY A 129 10.59 3.04 11.94
N ASN A 130 11.07 4.25 12.21
CA ASN A 130 10.50 5.51 11.73
C ASN A 130 11.56 6.55 11.32
N TYR A 131 11.17 7.48 10.46
CA TYR A 131 11.99 8.66 10.20
C TYR A 131 11.77 9.70 11.29
N GLN A 132 12.87 10.35 11.70
CA GLN A 132 12.86 11.39 12.70
C GLN A 132 13.63 12.60 12.17
N ILE A 133 13.11 13.80 12.43
CA ILE A 133 13.79 15.06 12.20
C ILE A 133 14.02 15.72 13.56
N ASP A 134 15.29 15.95 13.92
CA ASP A 134 15.68 16.47 15.23
C ASP A 134 15.04 15.73 16.42
N SER A 135 14.95 14.39 16.32
CA SER A 135 14.30 13.45 17.27
C SER A 135 12.77 13.47 17.32
N VAL A 136 12.10 14.23 16.46
CA VAL A 136 10.64 14.21 16.31
C VAL A 136 10.28 13.26 15.17
N PRO A 137 9.48 12.21 15.41
CA PRO A 137 9.05 11.32 14.35
C PRO A 137 8.16 12.06 13.34
N PHE A 138 8.29 11.72 12.06
CA PHE A 138 7.42 12.21 11.00
C PHE A 138 7.29 11.15 9.89
N PHE A 139 6.34 11.39 9.00
CA PHE A 139 6.02 10.57 7.84
C PHE A 139 6.47 11.29 6.57
N PRO A 140 7.55 10.84 5.90
CA PRO A 140 7.93 11.39 4.61
C PRO A 140 6.84 11.15 3.57
N SER A 141 6.51 12.19 2.80
CA SER A 141 5.48 12.16 1.77
C SER A 141 5.92 12.90 0.50
N THR A 142 5.45 12.44 -0.66
CA THR A 142 5.48 13.19 -1.92
C THR A 142 4.46 12.59 -2.91
N LEU A 143 4.58 13.01 -4.18
CA LEU A 143 3.81 12.47 -5.31
C LEU A 143 4.74 11.97 -6.41
N ILE A 144 4.31 10.91 -7.07
CA ILE A 144 5.01 10.34 -8.21
C ILE A 144 5.07 11.39 -9.31
N TRP A 145 6.28 11.60 -9.86
CA TRP A 145 6.59 12.57 -10.92
C TRP A 145 6.47 14.06 -10.55
N ALA A 146 6.19 14.42 -9.29
CA ALA A 146 6.18 15.83 -8.89
C ALA A 146 7.54 16.51 -9.15
N PRO A 147 7.56 17.70 -9.79
CA PRO A 147 8.75 18.54 -9.89
C PRO A 147 9.45 18.74 -8.54
N ARG A 148 10.79 18.74 -8.54
CA ARG A 148 11.60 18.94 -7.33
C ARG A 148 11.83 20.43 -7.07
N THR A 149 10.78 21.12 -6.67
CA THR A 149 10.78 22.56 -6.34
C THR A 149 10.41 22.81 -4.89
N GLN A 150 10.70 24.01 -4.39
CA GLN A 150 10.37 24.42 -3.03
C GLN A 150 8.86 24.34 -2.74
N ILE A 151 8.02 24.87 -3.64
CA ILE A 151 6.56 24.84 -3.48
C ILE A 151 6.01 23.41 -3.42
N MET A 152 6.53 22.48 -4.22
CA MET A 152 6.12 21.08 -4.16
C MET A 152 6.50 20.43 -2.83
N ALA A 153 7.70 20.73 -2.32
CA ALA A 153 8.16 20.23 -1.04
C ALA A 153 7.31 20.77 0.13
N ASP A 154 6.94 22.05 0.09
CA ASP A 154 6.16 22.71 1.15
C ASP A 154 4.70 22.28 1.21
N VAL A 155 4.14 21.92 0.04
CA VAL A 155 2.77 21.41 -0.09
C VAL A 155 2.71 19.91 0.19
N PHE A 156 3.45 19.09 -0.56
CA PHE A 156 3.25 17.63 -0.58
C PHE A 156 4.23 16.85 0.31
N GLY A 157 5.17 17.55 0.95
CA GLY A 157 6.17 16.97 1.84
C GLY A 157 7.50 16.68 1.15
N ARG A 158 8.40 16.06 1.91
CA ARG A 158 9.80 15.87 1.55
C ARG A 158 10.13 14.39 1.49
N LEU A 159 10.00 13.84 0.29
CA LEU A 159 10.51 12.52 -0.08
C LEU A 159 11.18 12.62 -1.45
N GLY A 160 12.43 12.16 -1.54
CA GLY A 160 13.24 12.28 -2.73
C GLY A 160 13.14 11.04 -3.61
N ALA A 161 13.45 11.22 -4.88
CA ALA A 161 13.57 10.10 -5.81
C ALA A 161 14.80 10.23 -6.72
N SER A 162 15.33 9.08 -7.09
CA SER A 162 16.31 8.85 -8.12
C SER A 162 16.15 7.40 -8.63
N PHE A 163 17.01 6.95 -9.55
CA PHE A 163 16.89 5.60 -10.10
C PHE A 163 18.23 5.01 -10.55
N TYR A 164 18.26 3.69 -10.70
CA TYR A 164 19.30 2.94 -11.41
C TYR A 164 18.69 2.34 -12.67
N SER A 165 19.28 2.57 -13.85
CA SER A 165 18.82 1.93 -15.08
C SER A 165 19.96 1.19 -15.77
N LEU A 166 19.69 0.01 -16.31
CA LEU A 166 20.64 -0.65 -17.22
C LEU A 166 20.94 0.19 -18.47
N ASN A 167 20.07 1.13 -18.83
CA ASN A 167 20.35 2.11 -19.89
C ASN A 167 21.43 3.15 -19.47
N ASP A 168 21.78 3.23 -18.19
CA ASP A 168 22.87 4.07 -17.68
C ASP A 168 24.25 3.40 -17.83
N LEU A 169 24.31 2.13 -18.29
CA LEU A 169 25.54 1.42 -18.61
C LEU A 169 25.89 1.50 -20.09
N ASN A 170 27.13 1.87 -20.38
CA ASN A 170 27.75 1.66 -21.69
C ASN A 170 28.02 0.16 -21.92
N PRO A 171 28.15 -0.30 -23.18
CA PRO A 171 28.47 -1.70 -23.50
C PRO A 171 29.79 -2.23 -22.89
N ASP A 172 30.72 -1.35 -22.52
CA ASP A 172 31.97 -1.70 -21.83
C ASP A 172 31.82 -1.82 -20.29
N GLY A 173 30.58 -1.64 -19.78
CA GLY A 173 30.25 -1.71 -18.37
C GLY A 173 30.60 -0.44 -17.58
N THR A 174 30.88 0.68 -18.23
CA THR A 174 31.07 1.97 -17.53
C THR A 174 29.76 2.75 -17.41
N ALA A 175 29.63 3.61 -16.40
CA ALA A 175 28.50 4.53 -16.28
C ALA A 175 28.52 5.56 -17.41
N ASN A 176 27.36 5.89 -17.96
CA ASN A 176 27.21 6.91 -18.99
C ASN A 176 27.09 8.33 -18.38
N TYR A 177 26.80 9.32 -19.22
CA TYR A 177 26.72 10.73 -18.82
C TYR A 177 25.57 11.05 -17.83
N HIS A 178 24.57 10.19 -17.69
CA HIS A 178 23.45 10.39 -16.75
C HIS A 178 23.90 10.40 -15.29
N LEU A 179 24.98 9.69 -14.93
CA LEU A 179 25.48 9.66 -13.55
C LEU A 179 25.73 11.07 -12.99
N ASN A 180 26.39 11.93 -13.78
CA ASN A 180 26.65 13.31 -13.36
C ASN A 180 25.34 14.12 -13.21
N SER A 181 24.36 13.89 -14.08
CA SER A 181 23.04 14.52 -13.98
C SER A 181 22.33 14.12 -12.69
N GLN A 182 22.34 12.82 -12.36
CA GLN A 182 21.75 12.30 -11.12
C GLN A 182 22.43 12.87 -9.86
N ILE A 183 23.76 12.97 -9.85
CA ILE A 183 24.50 13.63 -8.75
C ILE A 183 24.05 15.08 -8.56
N GLN A 184 23.84 15.84 -9.64
CA GLN A 184 23.34 17.22 -9.52
C GLN A 184 21.89 17.26 -9.03
N GLN A 185 21.05 16.31 -9.43
CA GLN A 185 19.67 16.22 -8.93
C GLN A 185 19.62 15.87 -7.44
N ILE A 186 20.51 14.99 -6.95
CA ILE A 186 20.65 14.71 -5.51
C ILE A 186 20.97 16.00 -4.74
N LYS A 187 21.95 16.78 -5.21
CA LYS A 187 22.31 18.06 -4.57
C LYS A 187 21.16 19.06 -4.52
N LYS A 188 20.33 19.12 -5.57
CA LYS A 188 19.12 19.96 -5.58
C LYS A 188 18.09 19.48 -4.55
N GLN A 189 17.87 18.17 -4.45
CA GLN A 189 16.96 17.59 -3.46
C GLN A 189 17.46 17.83 -2.03
N GLN A 190 18.77 17.70 -1.78
CA GLN A 190 19.39 18.04 -0.49
C GLN A 190 19.20 19.50 -0.11
N ALA A 191 19.30 20.43 -1.08
CA ALA A 191 19.06 21.85 -0.83
C ALA A 191 17.61 22.17 -0.41
N LEU A 192 16.66 21.27 -0.65
CA LEU A 192 15.26 21.35 -0.22
C LEU A 192 15.00 20.58 1.09
N ASN A 193 16.04 20.04 1.73
CA ASN A 193 15.97 19.11 2.85
C ASN A 193 15.13 17.86 2.55
N THR A 194 15.15 17.39 1.31
CA THR A 194 14.42 16.20 0.89
C THR A 194 15.12 14.93 1.42
N ALA A 195 14.46 14.21 2.33
CA ALA A 195 14.98 12.99 2.93
C ALA A 195 13.84 12.06 3.40
N PRO A 196 13.94 10.74 3.19
CA PRO A 196 15.01 10.03 2.47
C PRO A 196 14.98 10.29 0.96
N ILE A 197 16.00 9.82 0.24
CA ILE A 197 15.97 9.71 -1.24
C ILE A 197 15.79 8.23 -1.61
N SER A 198 14.68 7.92 -2.28
CA SER A 198 14.38 6.58 -2.80
C SER A 198 15.02 6.36 -4.17
N PHE A 199 15.74 5.27 -4.37
CA PHE A 199 16.41 4.90 -5.63
C PHE A 199 15.75 3.67 -6.24
N LEU A 200 14.94 3.87 -7.28
CA LEU A 200 14.27 2.79 -8.00
C LEU A 200 15.22 2.09 -8.99
N THR A 201 15.37 0.77 -8.88
CA THR A 201 15.99 -0.02 -9.96
C THR A 201 14.97 -0.22 -11.07
N LEU A 202 15.25 0.35 -12.24
CA LEU A 202 14.47 0.16 -13.46
C LEU A 202 14.97 -1.09 -14.20
N HIS A 203 14.05 -1.99 -14.52
CA HIS A 203 14.35 -3.26 -15.19
C HIS A 203 14.04 -3.25 -16.69
N GLU A 204 14.21 -2.08 -17.32
CA GLU A 204 14.17 -1.94 -18.77
C GLU A 204 15.38 -2.62 -19.41
N LEU A 205 15.16 -3.34 -20.51
CA LEU A 205 16.22 -4.07 -21.20
C LEU A 205 16.93 -3.16 -22.23
N PRO A 206 18.20 -2.77 -22.03
CA PRO A 206 18.90 -1.87 -22.95
C PRO A 206 19.15 -2.54 -24.30
N LYS A 207 19.18 -1.71 -25.35
CA LYS A 207 19.34 -2.15 -26.73
C LYS A 207 20.60 -2.99 -26.95
N TRP A 208 21.75 -2.56 -26.41
CA TRP A 208 23.02 -3.26 -26.61
C TRP A 208 23.03 -4.67 -26.01
N LEU A 209 22.39 -4.87 -24.85
CA LEU A 209 22.34 -6.17 -24.19
C LEU A 209 21.45 -7.13 -25.00
N ARG A 210 20.32 -6.61 -25.51
CA ARG A 210 19.41 -7.35 -26.38
C ARG A 210 20.05 -7.74 -27.72
N GLU A 211 20.86 -6.88 -28.31
CA GLU A 211 21.55 -7.16 -29.59
C GLU A 211 22.68 -8.19 -29.42
N ASN A 212 23.43 -8.12 -28.32
CA ASN A 212 24.53 -9.05 -28.05
C ASN A 212 24.06 -10.42 -27.53
N HIS A 213 22.97 -10.42 -26.76
CA HIS A 213 22.39 -11.62 -26.14
C HIS A 213 20.87 -11.62 -26.33
N PRO A 214 20.34 -12.00 -27.51
CA PRO A 214 18.90 -11.92 -27.81
C PRO A 214 18.02 -12.79 -26.90
N ASP A 215 18.58 -13.81 -26.27
CA ASP A 215 17.92 -14.72 -25.33
C ASP A 215 17.56 -14.06 -23.99
N VAL A 216 18.15 -12.92 -23.64
CA VAL A 216 17.86 -12.21 -22.37
C VAL A 216 16.43 -11.73 -22.24
N SER A 217 15.70 -11.51 -23.34
CA SER A 217 14.31 -11.05 -23.31
C SER A 217 13.30 -12.19 -23.15
N GLN A 218 13.71 -13.45 -23.34
CA GLN A 218 12.83 -14.62 -23.28
C GLN A 218 12.31 -14.82 -21.87
N GLY A 219 11.00 -14.75 -21.65
CA GLY A 219 10.45 -14.82 -20.30
C GLY A 219 10.49 -13.52 -19.50
N GLY A 220 10.85 -12.38 -20.12
CA GLY A 220 10.59 -11.06 -19.54
C GLY A 220 9.09 -10.74 -19.42
N ARG A 221 8.75 -9.79 -18.55
CA ARG A 221 7.41 -9.22 -18.32
C ARG A 221 7.44 -7.70 -18.50
N PHE A 222 6.31 -7.02 -18.32
CA PHE A 222 6.22 -5.58 -18.59
C PHE A 222 7.18 -4.75 -17.73
N PHE A 223 7.15 -4.93 -16.40
CA PHE A 223 8.04 -4.18 -15.51
C PHE A 223 9.46 -4.75 -15.43
N VAL A 224 9.64 -6.06 -15.63
CA VAL A 224 10.95 -6.72 -15.66
C VAL A 224 11.19 -7.34 -17.04
N GLN A 225 11.80 -6.59 -17.96
CA GLN A 225 11.81 -6.89 -19.40
C GLN A 225 12.79 -7.98 -19.84
N TYR A 226 13.28 -8.77 -18.90
CA TYR A 226 14.29 -9.79 -19.14
C TYR A 226 14.08 -11.02 -18.26
N ASP A 227 14.78 -12.10 -18.59
CA ASP A 227 14.85 -13.30 -17.78
C ASP A 227 15.74 -13.11 -16.55
N ILE A 228 15.18 -13.29 -15.36
CA ILE A 228 15.92 -13.23 -14.09
C ILE A 228 16.84 -14.44 -13.87
N ASP A 229 16.64 -15.54 -14.60
CA ASP A 229 17.53 -16.71 -14.57
C ASP A 229 18.72 -16.57 -15.56
N ASN A 230 18.76 -15.53 -16.38
CA ASN A 230 19.80 -15.36 -17.39
C ASN A 230 21.12 -14.81 -16.79
N PRO A 231 22.26 -15.49 -16.97
CA PRO A 231 23.53 -15.08 -16.37
C PRO A 231 24.06 -13.73 -16.91
N TYR A 232 23.75 -13.34 -18.14
CA TYR A 232 24.17 -12.03 -18.68
C TYR A 232 23.41 -10.88 -18.04
N VAL A 233 22.14 -11.10 -17.67
CA VAL A 233 21.32 -10.13 -16.94
C VAL A 233 21.87 -9.91 -15.53
N THR A 234 22.13 -10.99 -14.79
CA THR A 234 22.67 -10.89 -13.43
C THR A 234 24.05 -10.22 -13.42
N GLN A 235 24.91 -10.50 -14.41
CA GLN A 235 26.19 -9.80 -14.59
C GLN A 235 26.01 -8.31 -14.88
N ALA A 236 25.07 -7.94 -15.76
CA ALA A 236 24.80 -6.54 -16.09
C ALA A 236 24.27 -5.75 -14.89
N ILE A 237 23.36 -6.34 -14.10
CA ILE A 237 22.81 -5.71 -12.89
C ILE A 237 23.86 -5.57 -11.79
N LYS A 238 24.69 -6.60 -11.58
CA LYS A 238 25.83 -6.50 -10.68
C LYS A 238 26.73 -5.33 -11.10
N ARG A 239 27.03 -5.22 -12.40
CA ARG A 239 27.87 -4.15 -12.93
C ARG A 239 27.22 -2.77 -12.77
N LEU A 240 25.90 -2.67 -12.93
CA LEU A 240 25.14 -1.43 -12.70
C LEU A 240 25.35 -0.93 -11.28
N TYR A 241 25.15 -1.81 -10.29
CA TYR A 241 25.30 -1.46 -8.89
C TYR A 241 26.76 -1.10 -8.53
N GLU A 242 27.74 -1.82 -9.06
CA GLU A 242 29.17 -1.53 -8.85
C GLU A 242 29.58 -0.12 -9.30
N VAL A 243 29.01 0.39 -10.39
CA VAL A 243 29.45 1.68 -10.97
C VAL A 243 28.55 2.86 -10.58
N MET A 244 27.28 2.62 -10.28
CA MET A 244 26.32 3.69 -9.98
C MET A 244 26.19 3.97 -8.49
N ILE A 245 26.13 2.93 -7.63
CA ILE A 245 25.79 3.13 -6.21
C ILE A 245 26.87 3.94 -5.46
N PRO A 246 28.17 3.61 -5.52
CA PRO A 246 29.17 4.33 -4.73
C PRO A 246 29.19 5.86 -4.95
N PRO A 247 29.24 6.40 -6.18
CA PRO A 247 29.23 7.85 -6.39
C PRO A 247 27.89 8.53 -6.04
N LEU A 248 26.77 7.82 -6.14
CA LEU A 248 25.46 8.34 -5.74
C LEU A 248 25.31 8.36 -4.22
N ALA A 249 25.81 7.33 -3.52
CA ALA A 249 25.88 7.31 -2.06
C ALA A 249 26.80 8.42 -1.52
N GLU A 250 27.94 8.66 -2.15
CA GLU A 250 28.81 9.80 -1.82
C GLU A 250 28.07 11.15 -2.00
N ALA A 251 27.29 11.29 -3.08
CA ALA A 251 26.50 12.49 -3.31
C ALA A 251 25.39 12.68 -2.26
N CYS A 252 24.77 11.59 -1.79
CA CYS A 252 23.77 11.62 -0.71
C CYS A 252 24.38 12.01 0.65
N GLY A 253 25.65 11.70 0.91
CA GLY A 253 26.32 12.08 2.16
C GLY A 253 25.56 11.56 3.39
N GLU A 254 25.08 12.48 4.23
CA GLU A 254 24.29 12.16 5.45
C GLU A 254 22.78 12.00 5.18
N THR A 255 22.30 12.35 3.97
CA THR A 255 20.90 12.19 3.61
C THR A 255 20.55 10.70 3.49
N PRO A 256 19.58 10.18 4.27
CA PRO A 256 19.20 8.78 4.20
C PRO A 256 18.77 8.33 2.79
N MET A 257 19.21 7.14 2.40
CA MET A 257 18.83 6.51 1.14
C MET A 257 17.90 5.31 1.38
N VAL A 258 17.08 4.98 0.40
CA VAL A 258 16.33 3.72 0.34
C VAL A 258 16.49 3.16 -1.06
N HIS A 259 16.85 1.88 -1.19
CA HIS A 259 16.94 1.20 -2.49
C HIS A 259 15.63 0.48 -2.80
N LEU A 260 14.85 1.03 -3.72
CA LEU A 260 13.62 0.41 -4.21
C LEU A 260 13.99 -0.56 -5.35
N LEU A 261 14.01 -1.85 -5.05
CA LEU A 261 14.63 -2.86 -5.91
C LEU A 261 13.86 -3.18 -7.18
N ALA A 262 12.55 -2.91 -7.24
CA ALA A 262 11.73 -3.11 -8.44
C ALA A 262 10.39 -2.36 -8.33
N ASN A 263 9.83 -2.00 -9.49
CA ASN A 263 8.46 -1.49 -9.63
C ASN A 263 7.51 -2.65 -9.97
N GLU A 264 6.51 -2.91 -9.13
CA GLU A 264 5.44 -3.89 -9.37
C GLU A 264 5.94 -5.20 -10.02
N PRO A 265 6.95 -5.88 -9.47
CA PRO A 265 7.48 -7.07 -10.11
C PRO A 265 6.43 -8.18 -10.13
N HIS A 266 6.29 -8.82 -11.29
CA HIS A 266 5.46 -10.01 -11.47
C HIS A 266 6.10 -10.90 -12.53
N PHE A 267 5.99 -12.22 -12.34
CA PHE A 267 6.57 -13.23 -13.22
C PHE A 267 5.51 -14.25 -13.62
N ALA A 268 4.31 -13.78 -13.98
CA ALA A 268 3.15 -14.59 -14.34
C ALA A 268 3.48 -15.63 -15.43
N THR A 269 3.07 -16.88 -15.28
CA THR A 269 3.43 -18.00 -16.16
C THR A 269 2.23 -18.78 -16.71
N ILE A 270 1.01 -18.45 -16.29
CA ILE A 270 -0.22 -19.13 -16.70
C ILE A 270 -0.53 -18.87 -18.17
N LYS A 271 -0.94 -19.94 -18.86
CA LYS A 271 -1.42 -19.87 -20.23
C LYS A 271 -2.66 -18.99 -20.35
N GLY A 272 -2.58 -17.97 -21.21
CA GLY A 272 -3.66 -16.99 -21.39
C GLY A 272 -3.84 -16.04 -20.20
N GLY A 273 -2.90 -16.06 -19.25
CA GLY A 273 -2.82 -15.09 -18.16
C GLY A 273 -2.17 -13.78 -18.58
N TRP A 274 -1.85 -12.95 -17.58
CA TRP A 274 -1.29 -11.62 -17.79
C TRP A 274 0.12 -11.68 -18.42
N GLU A 275 0.27 -11.12 -19.62
CA GLU A 275 1.56 -10.77 -20.25
C GLU A 275 2.64 -11.87 -20.27
N SER A 276 2.26 -13.10 -20.59
CA SER A 276 3.22 -14.20 -20.69
C SER A 276 4.06 -14.13 -21.98
N ASN A 277 5.37 -13.88 -21.84
CA ASN A 277 6.37 -14.00 -22.91
C ASN A 277 7.09 -15.38 -22.92
N GLY A 278 6.39 -16.42 -22.47
CA GLY A 278 6.95 -17.78 -22.38
C GLY A 278 8.04 -17.93 -21.31
N LEU A 279 8.89 -18.95 -21.47
CA LEU A 279 9.97 -19.29 -20.53
C LEU A 279 11.29 -19.58 -21.27
N SER A 280 12.38 -18.98 -20.79
CA SER A 280 13.71 -19.21 -21.36
C SER A 280 14.20 -20.64 -21.14
N ASP A 281 15.24 -21.03 -21.88
CA ASP A 281 15.95 -22.28 -21.63
C ASP A 281 16.63 -22.30 -20.25
N TYR A 282 17.02 -21.15 -19.69
CA TYR A 282 17.63 -21.07 -18.35
C TYR A 282 16.59 -21.38 -17.28
N THR A 283 15.40 -20.77 -17.33
CA THR A 283 14.32 -21.04 -16.38
C THR A 283 13.88 -22.50 -16.42
N VAL A 284 13.77 -23.10 -17.62
CA VAL A 284 13.39 -24.53 -17.75
C VAL A 284 14.44 -25.44 -17.12
N ARG A 285 15.74 -25.20 -17.37
CA ARG A 285 16.81 -25.97 -16.72
C ARG A 285 16.82 -25.78 -15.21
N HIS A 286 16.61 -24.55 -14.75
CA HIS A 286 16.56 -24.25 -13.32
C HIS A 286 15.40 -25.00 -12.64
N PHE A 287 14.23 -25.08 -13.30
CA PHE A 287 13.11 -25.88 -12.81
C PHE A 287 13.46 -27.37 -12.70
N HIS A 288 14.07 -27.95 -13.74
CA HIS A 288 14.47 -29.36 -13.72
C HIS A 288 15.52 -29.65 -12.63
N ASP A 289 16.45 -28.73 -12.40
CA ASP A 289 17.42 -28.82 -11.30
C ASP A 289 16.76 -28.67 -9.93
N TRP A 290 15.76 -27.79 -9.79
CA TRP A 290 14.97 -27.65 -8.56
C TRP A 290 14.22 -28.96 -8.24
N LEU A 291 13.57 -29.57 -9.24
CA LEU A 291 12.90 -30.86 -9.10
C LEU A 291 13.88 -31.97 -8.72
N LYS A 292 15.07 -31.99 -9.35
CA LYS A 292 16.12 -32.96 -9.03
C LYS A 292 16.60 -32.82 -7.58
N LYS A 293 16.72 -31.60 -7.06
CA LYS A 293 17.05 -31.34 -5.65
C LYS A 293 15.93 -31.81 -4.72
N LYS A 294 14.66 -31.53 -5.05
CA LYS A 294 13.48 -31.89 -4.24
C LYS A 294 13.25 -33.40 -4.17
N TYR A 295 13.27 -34.09 -5.31
CA TYR A 295 12.88 -35.50 -5.42
C TYR A 295 14.05 -36.48 -5.46
N LEU A 296 15.27 -36.02 -5.76
CA LEU A 296 16.49 -36.82 -5.96
C LEU A 296 16.43 -37.78 -7.17
N THR A 297 15.30 -38.45 -7.42
CA THR A 297 15.09 -39.37 -8.55
C THR A 297 13.76 -39.09 -9.26
N VAL A 298 13.74 -39.32 -10.58
CA VAL A 298 12.52 -39.17 -11.39
C VAL A 298 11.44 -40.17 -10.98
N THR A 299 11.81 -41.35 -10.47
CA THR A 299 10.86 -42.33 -9.92
C THR A 299 10.09 -41.78 -8.73
N LYS A 300 10.75 -41.06 -7.81
CA LYS A 300 10.07 -40.43 -6.67
C LYS A 300 9.15 -39.30 -7.15
N LEU A 301 9.60 -38.48 -8.10
CA LEU A 301 8.75 -37.45 -8.71
C LEU A 301 7.51 -38.05 -9.37
N ASN A 302 7.68 -39.07 -10.23
CA ASN A 302 6.59 -39.78 -10.92
C ASN A 302 5.54 -40.32 -9.94
N HIS A 303 5.96 -40.82 -8.78
CA HIS A 303 5.04 -41.27 -7.73
C HIS A 303 4.10 -40.15 -7.24
N TYR A 304 4.63 -38.94 -7.02
CA TYR A 304 3.82 -37.80 -6.56
C TYR A 304 3.04 -37.13 -7.69
N HIS A 305 3.64 -37.01 -8.88
CA HIS A 305 3.00 -36.38 -10.04
C HIS A 305 1.93 -37.27 -10.67
N GLY A 306 1.96 -38.58 -10.42
CA GLY A 306 1.07 -39.54 -11.10
C GLY A 306 1.46 -39.76 -12.56
N GLU A 307 2.74 -39.58 -12.88
CA GLU A 307 3.29 -39.50 -14.23
C GLU A 307 4.33 -40.60 -14.49
N ASN A 308 4.82 -40.69 -15.73
CA ASN A 308 5.83 -41.68 -16.14
C ASN A 308 6.97 -41.04 -16.94
N TYR A 309 7.49 -39.90 -16.47
CA TYR A 309 8.63 -39.23 -17.09
C TYR A 309 9.87 -40.14 -17.08
N ARG A 310 10.64 -40.15 -18.18
CA ARG A 310 11.90 -40.90 -18.29
C ARG A 310 13.05 -40.17 -17.62
N GLY A 311 12.96 -38.85 -17.52
CA GLY A 311 13.95 -37.96 -16.92
C GLY A 311 13.30 -36.66 -16.45
N PHE A 312 14.03 -35.86 -15.68
CA PHE A 312 13.55 -34.55 -15.23
C PHE A 312 13.34 -33.57 -16.39
N ASP A 313 14.06 -33.77 -17.50
CA ASP A 313 13.99 -32.96 -18.72
C ASP A 313 12.68 -33.11 -19.52
N GLU A 314 11.81 -34.05 -19.12
CA GLU A 314 10.47 -34.26 -19.69
C GLU A 314 9.35 -33.62 -18.83
N VAL A 315 9.66 -33.06 -17.66
CA VAL A 315 8.64 -32.54 -16.73
C VAL A 315 8.16 -31.15 -17.15
N LEU A 316 6.85 -31.04 -17.41
CA LEU A 316 6.07 -29.83 -17.78
C LEU A 316 6.52 -29.12 -19.07
N PHE A 317 7.81 -28.75 -19.17
CA PHE A 317 8.41 -28.08 -20.31
C PHE A 317 9.66 -28.84 -20.78
N THR A 318 9.86 -28.90 -22.10
CA THR A 318 11.11 -29.41 -22.69
C THR A 318 11.78 -28.32 -23.53
N LEU A 319 13.10 -28.38 -23.67
CA LEU A 319 13.85 -27.40 -24.49
C LEU A 319 13.51 -27.48 -25.99
N LYS A 320 12.77 -28.51 -26.42
CA LYS A 320 12.27 -28.63 -27.80
C LYS A 320 10.99 -27.82 -28.04
N MET A 321 10.26 -27.46 -26.98
CA MET A 321 9.07 -26.61 -27.11
C MET A 321 9.51 -25.19 -27.47
N PRO A 322 8.79 -24.50 -28.38
CA PRO A 322 8.97 -23.06 -28.61
C PRO A 322 8.83 -22.28 -27.31
N VAL A 323 9.60 -21.19 -27.15
CA VAL A 323 9.66 -20.40 -25.90
C VAL A 323 8.28 -19.89 -25.51
N GLU A 324 7.56 -19.35 -26.48
CA GLU A 324 6.23 -18.79 -26.38
C GLU A 324 5.15 -19.80 -25.93
N GLU A 325 5.36 -21.09 -26.20
CA GLU A 325 4.44 -22.17 -25.82
C GLU A 325 4.65 -22.69 -24.39
N ARG A 326 5.78 -22.34 -23.76
CA ARG A 326 6.13 -22.78 -22.41
C ARG A 326 5.37 -21.94 -21.39
N GLN A 327 4.12 -22.32 -21.13
CA GLN A 327 3.22 -21.66 -20.18
C GLN A 327 2.48 -22.74 -19.38
N VAL A 328 2.29 -22.54 -18.07
CA VAL A 328 1.63 -23.54 -17.23
C VAL A 328 0.12 -23.55 -17.50
N ASP A 329 -0.46 -24.74 -17.67
CA ASP A 329 -1.91 -24.88 -17.84
C ASP A 329 -2.62 -24.63 -16.50
N PRO A 330 -3.55 -23.65 -16.40
CA PRO A 330 -4.28 -23.38 -15.16
C PRO A 330 -5.13 -24.56 -14.68
N ASN A 331 -5.48 -25.51 -15.57
CA ASN A 331 -6.21 -26.72 -15.19
C ASN A 331 -5.38 -27.69 -14.34
N LEU A 332 -4.06 -27.47 -14.22
CA LEU A 332 -3.21 -28.25 -13.32
C LEU A 332 -3.39 -27.85 -11.85
N ARG A 333 -4.05 -26.72 -11.55
CA ARG A 333 -4.27 -26.27 -10.17
C ARG A 333 -4.96 -27.36 -9.33
N GLY A 334 -4.47 -27.57 -8.11
CA GLY A 334 -4.89 -28.68 -7.25
C GLY A 334 -4.09 -29.97 -7.43
N THR A 335 -3.04 -29.98 -8.27
CA THR A 335 -2.16 -31.14 -8.49
C THR A 335 -0.73 -30.90 -7.96
N ALA A 336 0.06 -31.97 -7.84
CA ALA A 336 1.48 -31.87 -7.47
C ALA A 336 2.32 -31.10 -8.50
N VAL A 337 2.01 -31.27 -9.81
CA VAL A 337 2.72 -30.58 -10.91
C VAL A 337 2.57 -29.07 -10.79
N TRP A 338 1.34 -28.61 -10.55
CA TRP A 338 1.05 -27.19 -10.33
C TRP A 338 1.78 -26.64 -9.11
N TYR A 339 1.66 -27.32 -7.96
CA TYR A 339 2.31 -26.86 -6.75
C TYR A 339 3.82 -26.71 -6.92
N ASP A 340 4.47 -27.72 -7.51
CA ASP A 340 5.91 -27.67 -7.75
C ASP A 340 6.32 -26.54 -8.68
N TRP A 341 5.57 -26.29 -9.75
CA TRP A 341 5.86 -25.20 -10.67
C TRP A 341 5.72 -23.83 -10.00
N ILE A 342 4.60 -23.59 -9.32
CA ILE A 342 4.33 -22.30 -8.66
C ILE A 342 5.33 -22.07 -7.53
N ARG A 343 5.63 -23.10 -6.73
CA ARG A 343 6.63 -23.00 -5.66
C ARG A 343 8.05 -22.78 -6.20
N PHE A 344 8.43 -23.42 -7.30
CA PHE A 344 9.68 -23.10 -7.99
C PHE A 344 9.72 -21.64 -8.46
N ASN A 345 8.62 -21.14 -9.02
CA ASN A 345 8.53 -19.76 -9.48
C ASN A 345 8.70 -18.76 -8.31
N HIS A 346 8.12 -19.07 -7.15
CA HIS A 346 8.38 -18.33 -5.91
C HIS A 346 9.86 -18.39 -5.52
N ASP A 347 10.45 -19.59 -5.46
CA ASP A 347 11.83 -19.78 -5.00
C ASP A 347 12.87 -19.09 -5.91
N ARG A 348 12.67 -19.09 -7.23
CA ARG A 348 13.61 -18.40 -8.15
C ARG A 348 13.49 -16.87 -8.07
N VAL A 349 12.28 -16.35 -7.83
CA VAL A 349 12.06 -14.90 -7.61
C VAL A 349 12.60 -14.47 -6.26
N ASN A 350 12.44 -15.29 -5.22
CA ASN A 350 13.08 -15.11 -3.92
C ASN A 350 14.61 -15.03 -4.05
N GLN A 351 15.22 -15.92 -4.83
CA GLN A 351 16.66 -15.89 -5.11
C GLN A 351 17.06 -14.63 -5.87
N TRP A 352 16.28 -14.21 -6.86
CA TRP A 352 16.51 -12.97 -7.60
C TRP A 352 16.51 -11.73 -6.71
N PHE A 353 15.49 -11.54 -5.87
CA PHE A 353 15.45 -10.40 -4.96
C PHE A 353 16.53 -10.47 -3.87
N THR A 354 16.89 -11.68 -3.43
CA THR A 354 18.03 -11.86 -2.52
C THR A 354 19.32 -11.39 -3.19
N PHE A 355 19.55 -11.79 -4.45
CA PHE A 355 20.68 -11.32 -5.24
C PHE A 355 20.67 -9.79 -5.40
N LEU A 356 19.53 -9.18 -5.74
CA LEU A 356 19.42 -7.72 -5.85
C LEU A 356 19.78 -7.02 -4.55
N LYS A 357 19.21 -7.46 -3.42
CA LYS A 357 19.53 -6.93 -2.08
C LYS A 357 21.02 -7.03 -1.78
N GLU A 358 21.59 -8.23 -1.93
CA GLU A 358 23.00 -8.48 -1.64
C GLU A 358 23.93 -7.65 -2.51
N GLN A 359 23.69 -7.57 -3.83
CA GLN A 359 24.55 -6.78 -4.71
C GLN A 359 24.38 -5.28 -4.48
N CYS A 360 23.16 -4.82 -4.18
CA CYS A 360 22.89 -3.42 -3.89
C CYS A 360 23.63 -2.99 -2.61
N GLN A 361 23.42 -3.70 -1.50
CA GLN A 361 24.03 -3.39 -0.20
C GLN A 361 25.54 -3.62 -0.18
N ALA A 362 26.07 -4.58 -0.96
CA ALA A 362 27.53 -4.76 -1.08
C ALA A 362 28.25 -3.58 -1.75
N ASN A 363 27.54 -2.77 -2.56
CA ASN A 363 28.09 -1.60 -3.24
C ASN A 363 27.69 -0.27 -2.58
N ASP A 364 26.86 -0.31 -1.54
CA ASP A 364 26.48 0.86 -0.75
C ASP A 364 27.31 0.94 0.54
N PRO A 365 28.22 1.93 0.69
CA PRO A 365 29.03 2.08 1.89
C PRO A 365 28.19 2.29 3.17
N ASN A 366 26.97 2.79 3.04
CA ASN A 366 26.06 3.04 4.16
C ASN A 366 25.14 1.85 4.47
N GLN A 367 25.16 0.79 3.65
CA GLN A 367 24.25 -0.36 3.75
C GLN A 367 22.79 0.06 3.91
N SER A 368 22.34 0.97 3.05
CA SER A 368 21.00 1.57 3.17
C SER A 368 19.90 0.51 3.02
N PRO A 369 18.72 0.75 3.62
CA PRO A 369 17.60 -0.19 3.56
C PRO A 369 17.15 -0.47 2.12
N VAL A 370 16.75 -1.71 1.86
CA VAL A 370 16.08 -2.08 0.60
C VAL A 370 14.56 -2.23 0.78
N SER A 371 13.83 -1.94 -0.29
CA SER A 371 12.37 -2.12 -0.40
C SER A 371 12.00 -2.65 -1.78
N ILE A 372 10.78 -3.16 -1.95
CA ILE A 372 10.21 -3.67 -3.21
C ILE A 372 8.79 -3.13 -3.31
N LYS A 373 8.41 -2.50 -4.43
CA LYS A 373 7.02 -2.09 -4.67
C LYS A 373 6.21 -3.31 -5.08
N VAL A 374 5.78 -4.14 -4.13
CA VAL A 374 4.93 -5.30 -4.42
C VAL A 374 3.50 -4.83 -4.68
N LEU A 375 2.84 -5.41 -5.68
CA LEU A 375 1.42 -5.19 -5.97
C LEU A 375 0.58 -5.43 -4.71
N GLY A 376 -0.10 -4.41 -4.18
CA GLY A 376 -0.83 -4.45 -2.90
C GLY A 376 -1.88 -5.56 -2.83
N TYR A 377 -2.53 -5.83 -3.95
CA TYR A 377 -3.51 -6.91 -4.07
C TYR A 377 -2.90 -8.31 -4.16
N SER A 378 -1.59 -8.49 -4.23
CA SER A 378 -0.94 -9.83 -4.31
C SER A 378 -1.33 -10.73 -3.13
N LEU A 379 -1.58 -10.13 -1.96
CA LEU A 379 -2.03 -10.85 -0.77
C LEU A 379 -3.47 -11.38 -0.94
N SER A 380 -4.37 -10.58 -1.51
CA SER A 380 -5.81 -10.87 -1.64
C SER A 380 -6.17 -11.63 -2.93
N GLN A 381 -5.38 -11.49 -4.00
CA GLN A 381 -5.62 -12.12 -5.29
C GLN A 381 -5.60 -13.64 -5.15
N ALA A 382 -6.42 -14.37 -5.92
CA ALA A 382 -6.42 -15.84 -5.91
C ALA A 382 -5.30 -16.46 -6.75
N THR A 383 -4.73 -15.70 -7.68
CA THR A 383 -3.69 -16.16 -8.60
C THR A 383 -2.32 -16.11 -7.92
N ARG A 384 -1.48 -17.14 -8.12
CA ARG A 384 -0.16 -17.28 -7.47
C ARG A 384 1.00 -17.51 -8.45
N ASP A 385 0.78 -17.37 -9.75
CA ASP A 385 1.82 -17.63 -10.74
C ASP A 385 2.79 -16.47 -10.94
N GLY A 386 2.62 -15.35 -10.23
CA GLY A 386 3.50 -14.19 -10.30
C GLY A 386 4.88 -14.37 -9.66
N GLY A 387 5.12 -15.46 -8.93
CA GLY A 387 6.39 -15.68 -8.22
C GLY A 387 6.52 -14.87 -6.92
N MET A 388 5.41 -14.31 -6.42
CA MET A 388 5.39 -13.37 -5.31
C MET A 388 5.10 -14.09 -4.00
N ASP A 389 6.14 -14.66 -3.37
CA ASP A 389 6.06 -15.25 -2.03
C ASP A 389 5.96 -14.13 -0.97
N MET A 390 4.73 -13.82 -0.55
CA MET A 390 4.45 -12.65 0.28
C MET A 390 5.19 -12.69 1.62
N GLU A 391 5.24 -13.84 2.29
CA GLU A 391 5.97 -13.98 3.55
C GLU A 391 7.47 -13.75 3.35
N TYR A 392 8.07 -14.41 2.34
CA TYR A 392 9.50 -14.28 2.09
C TYR A 392 9.87 -12.84 1.73
N LEU A 393 9.14 -12.22 0.79
CA LEU A 393 9.44 -10.88 0.30
C LEU A 393 9.22 -9.81 1.39
N THR A 394 8.20 -9.93 2.24
CA THR A 394 8.04 -9.04 3.42
C THR A 394 9.23 -9.16 4.38
N LYS A 395 9.73 -10.38 4.62
CA LYS A 395 10.88 -10.60 5.52
C LYS A 395 12.22 -10.19 4.91
N LEU A 396 12.38 -10.31 3.59
CA LEU A 396 13.61 -9.95 2.88
C LEU A 396 13.87 -8.44 2.90
N GLN A 397 12.83 -7.63 2.78
CA GLN A 397 12.93 -6.18 2.75
C GLN A 397 13.36 -5.59 4.11
N ASP A 398 14.13 -4.51 4.11
CA ASP A 398 14.44 -3.76 5.35
C ASP A 398 13.37 -2.70 5.64
N ILE A 399 12.78 -2.16 4.57
CA ILE A 399 11.57 -1.35 4.57
C ILE A 399 10.53 -2.07 3.70
N VAL A 400 9.42 -2.50 4.28
CA VAL A 400 8.38 -3.23 3.55
C VAL A 400 7.68 -2.27 2.58
N GLY A 401 7.64 -2.62 1.29
CA GLY A 401 7.08 -1.80 0.24
C GLY A 401 5.87 -2.40 -0.44
N ALA A 402 4.97 -1.53 -0.90
CA ALA A 402 3.84 -1.86 -1.77
C ALA A 402 3.34 -0.63 -2.56
N ASP A 403 2.26 -0.81 -3.33
CA ASP A 403 1.44 0.18 -4.04
C ASP A 403 -0.06 0.01 -3.64
N LEU A 404 -0.40 0.30 -2.39
CA LEU A 404 -1.72 -0.06 -1.86
C LEU A 404 -2.84 0.73 -2.54
N ARG A 405 -4.02 0.11 -2.66
CA ARG A 405 -5.21 0.74 -3.22
C ARG A 405 -6.23 1.08 -2.13
N CYS A 406 -6.88 2.22 -2.33
CA CYS A 406 -8.07 2.62 -1.58
C CYS A 406 -9.00 3.30 -2.59
N THR A 407 -10.25 2.82 -2.72
CA THR A 407 -11.16 3.30 -3.77
C THR A 407 -12.37 3.99 -3.14
N PRO A 408 -12.67 5.26 -3.45
CA PRO A 408 -13.81 5.96 -2.87
C PRO A 408 -15.15 5.45 -3.41
N LEU A 409 -16.19 5.49 -2.58
CA LEU A 409 -17.57 5.26 -3.03
C LEU A 409 -17.91 6.23 -4.16
N GLY A 410 -18.59 5.73 -5.20
CA GLY A 410 -18.93 6.52 -6.39
C GLY A 410 -17.87 6.46 -7.50
N ALA A 411 -16.70 5.86 -7.25
CA ALA A 411 -15.68 5.69 -8.28
C ALA A 411 -16.20 4.84 -9.45
N GLY A 412 -15.90 5.29 -10.67
CA GLY A 412 -16.12 4.49 -11.86
C GLY A 412 -15.06 3.40 -11.92
N ILE A 413 -15.46 2.15 -11.65
CA ILE A 413 -14.57 0.98 -11.62
C ILE A 413 -14.71 0.18 -12.92
N ASN A 414 -13.57 -0.12 -13.53
CA ASN A 414 -13.44 -0.98 -14.69
C ASN A 414 -13.33 -2.45 -14.25
N GLY A 415 -14.45 -3.17 -14.26
CA GLY A 415 -14.46 -4.62 -14.05
C GLY A 415 -14.82 -5.04 -12.62
N LYS A 416 -14.17 -6.10 -12.15
CA LYS A 416 -14.39 -6.75 -10.85
C LYS A 416 -13.28 -6.38 -9.87
N THR A 417 -13.51 -6.56 -8.57
CA THR A 417 -12.45 -6.50 -7.55
C THR A 417 -11.42 -7.62 -7.76
N GLU A 418 -10.30 -7.56 -7.06
CA GLU A 418 -9.24 -8.59 -7.11
C GLU A 418 -9.70 -9.96 -6.56
N LEU A 419 -10.79 -9.96 -5.78
CA LEU A 419 -11.51 -11.16 -5.33
C LEU A 419 -12.56 -11.66 -6.34
N GLY A 420 -12.74 -10.95 -7.46
CA GLY A 420 -13.69 -11.30 -8.52
C GLY A 420 -15.13 -10.80 -8.29
N ASP A 421 -15.34 -9.92 -7.32
CA ASP A 421 -16.66 -9.39 -6.96
C ASP A 421 -17.05 -8.18 -7.80
N ILE A 422 -18.37 -7.95 -7.89
CA ILE A 422 -18.91 -6.69 -8.42
C ILE A 422 -18.91 -5.67 -7.29
N PRO A 423 -18.16 -4.54 -7.39
CA PRO A 423 -18.02 -3.57 -6.29
C PRO A 423 -19.34 -3.10 -5.70
N LYS A 424 -20.34 -2.84 -6.55
CA LYS A 424 -21.68 -2.36 -6.18
C LYS A 424 -22.42 -3.29 -5.20
N THR A 425 -22.24 -4.61 -5.34
CA THR A 425 -22.86 -5.62 -4.48
C THR A 425 -21.93 -6.10 -3.36
N ALA A 426 -20.66 -5.68 -3.39
CA ALA A 426 -19.66 -5.98 -2.38
C ALA A 426 -19.47 -4.76 -1.46
N TRP A 427 -18.25 -4.21 -1.36
CA TRP A 427 -17.91 -3.17 -0.39
C TRP A 427 -18.75 -1.88 -0.54
N GLN A 428 -19.11 -1.45 -1.76
CA GLN A 428 -19.92 -0.23 -1.98
C GLN A 428 -21.32 -0.35 -1.38
N SER A 429 -21.78 -1.56 -1.08
CA SER A 429 -23.07 -1.77 -0.44
C SER A 429 -23.07 -1.36 1.04
N GLN A 430 -21.90 -1.23 1.68
CA GLN A 430 -21.77 -0.95 3.13
C GLN A 430 -20.85 0.23 3.45
N PHE A 431 -19.79 0.43 2.67
CA PHE A 431 -18.68 1.29 3.04
C PHE A 431 -18.56 2.53 2.15
N SER A 432 -17.98 3.60 2.68
CA SER A 432 -17.70 4.84 1.98
C SER A 432 -16.46 4.77 1.08
N TYR A 433 -15.65 3.72 1.23
CA TYR A 433 -14.50 3.39 0.38
C TYR A 433 -14.07 1.93 0.59
N ASP A 434 -13.28 1.40 -0.34
CA ASP A 434 -12.64 0.09 -0.23
C ASP A 434 -11.44 0.18 0.71
N TRP A 435 -11.62 -0.29 1.95
CA TRP A 435 -10.68 -0.09 3.05
C TRP A 435 -9.83 -1.34 3.36
N ALA A 436 -10.29 -2.51 2.92
CA ALA A 436 -9.81 -3.79 3.42
C ALA A 436 -8.43 -4.15 2.84
N GLU A 437 -8.20 -3.96 1.52
CA GLU A 437 -6.92 -4.29 0.88
C GLU A 437 -5.74 -3.58 1.56
N GLN A 438 -5.84 -2.25 1.68
CA GLN A 438 -4.82 -1.41 2.31
C GLN A 438 -4.51 -1.88 3.74
N THR A 439 -5.53 -1.99 4.59
CA THR A 439 -5.32 -2.33 6.01
C THR A 439 -4.87 -3.77 6.19
N MET A 440 -5.38 -4.71 5.39
CA MET A 440 -5.02 -6.12 5.47
C MET A 440 -3.54 -6.34 5.14
N PHE A 441 -3.02 -5.66 4.12
CA PHE A 441 -1.61 -5.77 3.75
C PHE A 441 -0.69 -5.13 4.80
N LEU A 442 -1.08 -3.96 5.32
CA LEU A 442 -0.36 -3.29 6.40
C LEU A 442 -0.30 -4.18 7.65
N ASP A 443 -1.44 -4.76 8.04
CA ASP A 443 -1.49 -5.68 9.16
C ASP A 443 -0.73 -6.97 8.91
N PHE A 444 -0.81 -7.57 7.72
CA PHE A 444 0.03 -8.72 7.37
C PHE A 444 1.51 -8.40 7.59
N SER A 445 1.96 -7.25 7.06
CA SER A 445 3.35 -6.81 7.16
C SER A 445 3.78 -6.56 8.60
N LYS A 446 2.99 -5.82 9.37
CA LYS A 446 3.25 -5.52 10.79
C LYS A 446 3.11 -6.72 11.70
N SER A 447 2.44 -7.78 11.27
CA SER A 447 2.40 -9.06 11.97
C SER A 447 3.73 -9.81 11.89
N LEU A 448 4.35 -9.80 10.71
CA LEU A 448 5.57 -10.56 10.46
C LEU A 448 6.83 -9.78 10.85
N CYS A 449 6.81 -8.46 10.64
CA CYS A 449 7.94 -7.56 10.84
C CYS A 449 7.47 -6.24 11.50
N PRO A 450 6.97 -6.28 12.77
CA PRO A 450 6.41 -5.10 13.44
C PRO A 450 7.38 -3.91 13.53
N GLU A 451 8.68 -4.18 13.58
CA GLU A 451 9.76 -3.20 13.70
C GLU A 451 10.11 -2.46 12.39
N LYS A 452 9.70 -2.99 11.23
CA LYS A 452 10.10 -2.40 9.94
C LYS A 452 9.18 -1.27 9.54
N LEU A 453 9.75 -0.21 8.96
CA LEU A 453 8.97 0.85 8.32
C LEU A 453 8.22 0.26 7.11
N PHE A 454 7.03 0.80 6.84
CA PHE A 454 6.26 0.50 5.63
C PHE A 454 6.29 1.70 4.69
N TYR A 455 6.70 1.48 3.45
CA TYR A 455 6.75 2.49 2.40
C TYR A 455 5.77 2.15 1.29
N ASP A 456 4.68 2.90 1.20
CA ASP A 456 3.83 2.86 0.03
C ASP A 456 4.44 3.75 -1.05
N SER A 457 5.02 3.12 -2.06
CA SER A 457 5.84 3.79 -3.06
C SER A 457 5.07 4.17 -4.33
N GLU A 458 3.77 3.90 -4.35
CA GLU A 458 2.83 4.31 -5.40
C GLU A 458 1.38 4.18 -4.90
N TRP A 459 1.01 4.98 -3.90
CA TRP A 459 -0.30 4.82 -3.27
C TRP A 459 -1.42 5.16 -4.25
N HIS A 460 -2.25 4.18 -4.58
CA HIS A 460 -3.37 4.27 -5.50
C HIS A 460 -4.67 4.64 -4.78
N GLY A 461 -4.62 5.71 -3.97
CA GLY A 461 -5.77 6.27 -3.26
C GLY A 461 -6.54 7.33 -4.05
N PHE A 462 -5.95 7.89 -5.11
CA PHE A 462 -6.57 8.94 -5.93
C PHE A 462 -7.03 8.45 -7.30
N SER A 463 -6.31 7.48 -7.87
CA SER A 463 -6.67 6.85 -9.13
C SER A 463 -5.83 5.59 -9.37
N SER A 464 -6.30 4.71 -10.25
CA SER A 464 -5.51 3.58 -10.78
C SER A 464 -6.05 3.17 -12.15
N VAL A 465 -5.34 2.36 -12.93
CA VAL A 465 -5.87 1.90 -14.24
C VAL A 465 -7.26 1.23 -14.15
N SER A 466 -7.64 0.71 -12.98
CA SER A 466 -8.93 0.06 -12.75
C SER A 466 -10.04 1.00 -12.27
N TRP A 467 -9.76 2.25 -11.85
CA TRP A 467 -10.82 3.17 -11.42
C TRP A 467 -10.49 4.67 -11.53
N ARG A 468 -11.53 5.51 -11.66
CA ARG A 468 -11.45 6.97 -11.67
C ARG A 468 -12.55 7.62 -10.83
N HIS A 469 -12.25 8.75 -10.19
CA HIS A 469 -13.23 9.61 -9.52
C HIS A 469 -12.85 11.08 -9.75
N CYS A 470 -13.79 11.88 -10.27
CA CYS A 470 -13.52 13.24 -10.75
C CYS A 470 -13.76 14.33 -9.71
N GLU A 471 -14.33 13.96 -8.57
CA GLU A 471 -14.72 14.84 -7.47
C GLU A 471 -14.30 14.20 -6.14
N ILE A 472 -13.01 13.93 -5.97
CA ILE A 472 -12.50 13.31 -4.75
C ILE A 472 -12.74 14.25 -3.55
N GLU A 473 -13.43 13.74 -2.53
CA GLU A 473 -13.85 14.52 -1.37
C GLU A 473 -12.74 14.62 -0.30
N ARG A 474 -12.69 15.75 0.40
CA ARG A 474 -11.74 16.01 1.50
C ARG A 474 -11.76 14.93 2.57
N ASP A 475 -12.96 14.58 3.03
CA ASP A 475 -13.15 13.63 4.12
C ASP A 475 -12.68 12.23 3.74
N TYR A 476 -12.83 11.83 2.47
CA TYR A 476 -12.30 10.56 1.97
C TYR A 476 -10.77 10.53 2.07
N VAL A 477 -10.10 11.56 1.56
CA VAL A 477 -8.64 11.64 1.57
C VAL A 477 -8.12 11.57 3.01
N ARG A 478 -8.73 12.37 3.90
CA ARG A 478 -8.38 12.39 5.33
C ARG A 478 -8.59 11.03 5.97
N SER A 479 -9.76 10.43 5.81
CA SER A 479 -10.13 9.14 6.40
C SER A 479 -9.25 7.99 5.92
N ALA A 480 -8.98 7.90 4.62
CA ALA A 480 -8.19 6.82 4.02
C ALA A 480 -6.72 6.87 4.47
N LEU A 481 -6.12 8.07 4.57
CA LEU A 481 -4.76 8.26 5.05
C LEU A 481 -4.66 7.98 6.56
N TRP A 482 -5.56 8.52 7.39
CA TRP A 482 -5.58 8.19 8.82
C TRP A 482 -5.70 6.68 9.06
N LEU A 483 -6.50 5.99 8.26
CA LEU A 483 -6.60 4.53 8.30
C LEU A 483 -5.26 3.87 7.94
N ALA A 484 -4.58 4.32 6.89
CA ALA A 484 -3.30 3.77 6.47
C ALA A 484 -2.20 3.93 7.55
N PHE A 485 -2.01 5.15 8.05
CA PHE A 485 -0.93 5.46 8.97
C PHE A 485 -1.14 4.83 10.36
N SER A 486 -2.39 4.75 10.83
CA SER A 486 -2.73 4.03 12.07
C SER A 486 -2.56 2.51 11.98
N HIS A 487 -2.55 1.94 10.77
CA HIS A 487 -2.25 0.52 10.53
C HIS A 487 -0.76 0.26 10.24
N GLY A 488 0.07 1.31 10.24
CA GLY A 488 1.53 1.18 10.20
C GLY A 488 2.19 1.62 8.90
N MET A 489 1.48 2.30 8.00
CA MET A 489 2.14 3.07 6.93
C MET A 489 3.08 4.09 7.56
N GLY A 490 4.33 4.17 7.06
CA GLY A 490 5.36 5.05 7.61
C GLY A 490 5.95 6.05 6.62
N MET A 491 5.69 5.86 5.33
CA MET A 491 6.17 6.70 4.23
C MET A 491 5.26 6.50 3.02
N ILE A 492 4.99 7.57 2.27
CA ILE A 492 4.05 7.54 1.14
C ILE A 492 4.55 8.33 -0.08
N ASP A 493 4.44 7.73 -1.27
CA ASP A 493 4.56 8.40 -2.56
C ASP A 493 3.28 8.14 -3.35
N ALA A 494 2.38 9.13 -3.45
CA ALA A 494 1.05 8.90 -4.00
C ALA A 494 1.00 9.08 -5.53
N TRP A 495 0.18 8.25 -6.17
CA TRP A 495 -0.05 8.27 -7.62
C TRP A 495 -1.12 9.30 -8.00
N LEU A 496 -0.82 10.35 -8.76
CA LEU A 496 0.48 10.86 -9.22
C LEU A 496 0.40 12.40 -9.34
N TRP A 497 1.46 13.09 -9.77
CA TRP A 497 1.38 14.49 -10.20
C TRP A 497 1.67 14.63 -11.69
N GLY A 498 0.62 14.69 -12.51
CA GLY A 498 0.72 14.72 -13.97
C GLY A 498 1.25 16.04 -14.58
N ARG A 499 1.42 17.11 -13.80
CA ARG A 499 1.79 18.44 -14.34
C ARG A 499 3.29 18.73 -14.26
N LYS A 500 3.77 19.54 -15.20
CA LYS A 500 5.11 20.12 -15.19
C LYS A 500 5.19 21.28 -14.19
N GLU A 501 6.41 21.78 -13.96
CA GLU A 501 6.68 22.91 -13.05
C GLU A 501 5.92 24.19 -13.44
N ASP A 502 5.68 24.42 -14.73
CA ASP A 502 4.94 25.59 -15.23
C ASP A 502 3.41 25.43 -15.18
N GLY A 503 2.91 24.30 -14.66
CA GLY A 503 1.50 23.94 -14.57
C GLY A 503 0.95 23.19 -15.80
N ALA A 504 1.71 23.08 -16.89
CA ALA A 504 1.23 22.41 -18.11
C ALA A 504 1.11 20.89 -17.93
N LEU A 505 0.09 20.28 -18.52
CA LEU A 505 -0.11 18.83 -18.56
C LEU A 505 1.08 18.10 -19.22
N ASN A 506 1.51 16.97 -18.65
CA ASN A 506 2.54 16.10 -19.22
C ASN A 506 1.94 15.01 -20.14
N ASN A 507 2.54 14.72 -21.30
CA ASN A 507 1.99 13.71 -22.22
C ASN A 507 2.02 12.26 -21.74
N TRP A 508 2.72 11.99 -20.65
CA TRP A 508 2.88 10.63 -20.13
C TRP A 508 1.84 10.25 -19.08
N ALA A 509 1.03 11.22 -18.62
CA ALA A 509 -0.03 11.01 -17.65
C ALA A 509 -1.41 11.08 -18.31
N ASP A 510 -2.38 10.45 -17.68
CA ASP A 510 -3.74 10.25 -18.19
C ASP A 510 -4.60 11.52 -18.09
N HIS A 511 -4.33 12.36 -17.07
CA HIS A 511 -5.02 13.63 -16.69
C HIS A 511 -6.51 13.58 -16.40
N PHE A 512 -7.24 12.64 -16.99
CA PHE A 512 -8.67 12.50 -16.76
C PHE A 512 -8.92 12.06 -15.32
N CYS A 513 -9.49 12.96 -14.52
CA CYS A 513 -9.82 12.72 -13.12
C CYS A 513 -8.63 12.19 -12.32
N GLU A 514 -7.45 12.69 -12.68
CA GLU A 514 -6.17 12.44 -12.03
C GLU A 514 -5.95 13.49 -10.93
N PHE A 515 -5.02 13.24 -10.02
CA PHE A 515 -4.84 14.06 -8.81
C PHE A 515 -4.40 15.50 -9.13
N SER A 516 -3.52 15.71 -10.11
CA SER A 516 -3.04 17.04 -10.51
C SER A 516 -4.08 17.90 -11.24
N THR A 517 -5.30 17.41 -11.45
CA THR A 517 -6.45 18.20 -11.96
C THR A 517 -7.55 18.42 -10.89
N GLN A 518 -7.26 18.09 -9.62
CA GLN A 518 -8.23 18.11 -8.52
C GLN A 518 -7.73 18.92 -7.31
N PRO A 519 -7.91 20.26 -7.30
CA PRO A 519 -7.41 21.14 -6.23
C PRO A 519 -7.86 20.75 -4.82
N ILE A 520 -9.12 20.32 -4.67
CA ILE A 520 -9.68 19.90 -3.38
C ILE A 520 -8.98 18.66 -2.83
N ALA A 521 -8.67 17.68 -3.68
CA ALA A 521 -7.96 16.47 -3.29
C ALA A 521 -6.50 16.76 -2.94
N ALA A 522 -5.85 17.64 -3.71
CA ALA A 522 -4.49 18.08 -3.46
C ALA A 522 -4.32 18.79 -2.12
N ASP A 523 -5.23 19.73 -1.83
CA ASP A 523 -5.28 20.42 -0.53
C ASP A 523 -5.57 19.45 0.62
N ALA A 524 -6.52 18.52 0.44
CA ALA A 524 -6.84 17.53 1.46
C ALA A 524 -5.66 16.60 1.78
N PHE A 525 -4.92 16.12 0.77
CA PHE A 525 -3.72 15.31 0.97
C PHE A 525 -2.65 16.08 1.74
N ALA A 526 -2.32 17.27 1.25
CA ALA A 526 -1.27 18.11 1.82
C ALA A 526 -1.55 18.44 3.30
N ARG A 527 -2.77 18.85 3.61
CA ARG A 527 -3.19 19.16 4.99
C ARG A 527 -3.25 17.93 5.89
N THR A 528 -3.73 16.79 5.37
CA THR A 528 -3.78 15.54 6.14
C THR A 528 -2.37 15.05 6.50
N MET A 529 -1.40 15.16 5.59
CA MET A 529 -0.01 14.79 5.92
C MET A 529 0.58 15.68 7.01
N LYS A 530 0.24 16.99 7.04
CA LYS A 530 0.65 17.89 8.14
C LYS A 530 0.00 17.51 9.47
N GLU A 531 -1.29 17.18 9.44
CA GLU A 531 -2.05 16.71 10.60
C GLU A 531 -1.42 15.41 11.15
N LEU A 532 -1.18 14.41 10.29
CA LEU A 532 -0.53 13.16 10.66
C LEU A 532 0.86 13.39 11.27
N ASN A 533 1.64 14.33 10.74
CA ASN A 533 2.95 14.68 11.29
C ASN A 533 2.86 15.41 12.65
N ALA A 534 1.84 16.24 12.88
CA ALA A 534 1.60 16.86 14.18
C ALA A 534 1.22 15.83 15.27
N PHE A 535 0.66 14.69 14.87
CA PHE A 535 0.28 13.58 15.76
C PHE A 535 1.13 12.31 15.58
N ALA A 536 2.26 12.39 14.87
CA ALA A 536 3.10 11.22 14.56
C ALA A 536 3.48 10.38 15.78
N PRO A 537 3.86 10.97 16.95
CA PRO A 537 4.13 10.19 18.16
C PRO A 537 2.95 9.33 18.62
N GLN A 538 1.71 9.81 18.49
CA GLN A 538 0.51 9.05 18.85
C GLN A 538 0.16 8.03 17.76
N VAL A 539 0.23 8.44 16.49
CA VAL A 539 -0.16 7.61 15.34
C VAL A 539 0.68 6.34 15.27
N LEU A 540 1.99 6.45 15.45
CA LEU A 540 2.93 5.32 15.39
C LEU A 540 2.63 4.21 16.41
N GLU A 541 2.08 4.56 17.57
CA GLU A 541 1.78 3.62 18.64
C GLU A 541 0.62 2.69 18.30
N PHE A 542 -0.33 3.10 17.45
CA PHE A 542 -1.46 2.26 17.04
C PHE A 542 -1.03 1.01 16.26
N SER A 543 0.11 1.07 15.56
CA SER A 543 0.66 -0.06 14.81
C SER A 543 1.41 -1.08 15.69
N LYS A 544 1.78 -0.70 16.93
CA LYS A 544 2.59 -1.51 17.86
C LYS A 544 1.74 -2.33 18.83
N VAL A 545 0.43 -2.31 18.67
CA VAL A 545 -0.52 -2.93 19.61
C VAL A 545 -0.43 -4.45 19.55
N ASP A 546 -0.40 -5.09 20.72
CA ASP A 546 -0.47 -6.55 20.85
C ASP A 546 -1.72 -7.12 20.17
N ARG A 547 -1.53 -8.17 19.37
CA ARG A 547 -2.59 -8.79 18.55
C ARG A 547 -3.07 -10.08 19.20
N THR A 548 -4.38 -10.19 19.41
CA THR A 548 -5.00 -11.34 20.08
C THR A 548 -5.34 -12.45 19.09
N PHE A 549 -5.97 -12.11 17.97
CA PHE A 549 -6.41 -13.07 16.96
C PHE A 549 -5.47 -13.07 15.77
N MET A 550 -4.81 -14.20 15.52
CA MET A 550 -3.81 -14.37 14.47
C MET A 550 -4.40 -15.23 13.37
N ILE A 551 -4.73 -14.64 12.23
CA ILE A 551 -5.21 -15.35 11.04
C ILE A 551 -4.05 -16.16 10.46
N TYR A 552 -4.26 -17.46 10.26
CA TYR A 552 -3.24 -18.38 9.76
C TYR A 552 -3.13 -18.30 8.23
N TYR A 553 -2.11 -17.57 7.77
CA TYR A 553 -1.76 -17.48 6.35
C TYR A 553 -0.96 -18.71 5.91
N CYS A 554 -1.45 -19.44 4.91
CA CYS A 554 -0.88 -20.68 4.41
C CYS A 554 -0.65 -20.58 2.90
N GLU A 555 0.62 -20.40 2.51
CA GLU A 555 1.00 -20.29 1.10
C GLU A 555 0.66 -21.56 0.30
N GLU A 556 0.73 -22.75 0.93
CA GLU A 556 0.37 -23.99 0.25
C GLU A 556 -1.09 -24.02 -0.20
N ALA A 557 -1.97 -23.52 0.66
CA ALA A 557 -3.39 -23.38 0.36
C ALA A 557 -3.60 -22.32 -0.73
N ALA A 558 -2.93 -21.17 -0.62
CA ALA A 558 -3.03 -20.10 -1.60
C ALA A 558 -2.61 -20.56 -3.01
N ILE A 559 -1.54 -21.36 -3.11
CA ILE A 559 -1.10 -21.96 -4.38
C ILE A 559 -2.18 -22.90 -4.94
N GLN A 560 -2.73 -23.80 -4.11
CA GLN A 560 -3.58 -24.88 -4.60
C GLN A 560 -5.06 -24.51 -4.75
N ASP A 561 -5.56 -23.55 -3.99
CA ASP A 561 -6.99 -23.30 -3.85
C ASP A 561 -7.34 -21.86 -4.25
N GLN A 562 -8.17 -21.72 -5.29
CA GLN A 562 -8.60 -20.42 -5.79
C GLN A 562 -9.52 -19.65 -4.83
N ASN A 563 -10.12 -20.33 -3.85
CA ASN A 563 -11.06 -19.71 -2.91
C ASN A 563 -10.41 -19.37 -1.57
N TYR A 564 -9.15 -19.78 -1.34
CA TYR A 564 -8.49 -19.60 -0.04
C TYR A 564 -8.44 -18.13 0.40
N THR A 565 -8.08 -17.21 -0.51
CA THR A 565 -7.93 -15.79 -0.18
C THR A 565 -9.26 -15.09 0.12
N ARG A 566 -10.38 -15.58 -0.43
CA ARG A 566 -11.73 -15.11 -0.07
C ARG A 566 -12.00 -15.36 1.41
N GLY A 567 -11.78 -16.60 1.88
CA GLY A 567 -11.94 -16.95 3.29
C GLY A 567 -11.00 -16.17 4.21
N LEU A 568 -9.75 -15.95 3.77
CA LEU A 568 -8.79 -15.09 4.46
C LEU A 568 -9.32 -13.65 4.65
N HIS A 569 -9.81 -13.06 3.56
CA HIS A 569 -10.39 -11.71 3.56
C HIS A 569 -11.62 -11.62 4.47
N ASP A 570 -12.53 -12.59 4.38
CA ASP A 570 -13.76 -12.60 5.18
C ASP A 570 -13.48 -12.71 6.68
N ALA A 571 -12.51 -13.53 7.08
CA ALA A 571 -12.08 -13.61 8.47
C ALA A 571 -11.42 -12.32 8.97
N TYR A 572 -10.62 -11.67 8.12
CA TYR A 572 -10.00 -10.38 8.43
C TYR A 572 -11.04 -9.27 8.60
N GLU A 573 -11.97 -9.11 7.65
CA GLU A 573 -13.06 -8.15 7.74
C GLU A 573 -13.91 -8.39 8.99
N ALA A 574 -14.27 -9.64 9.28
CA ALA A 574 -15.07 -9.97 10.46
C ALA A 574 -14.38 -9.51 11.76
N LEU A 575 -13.11 -9.88 11.96
CA LEU A 575 -12.37 -9.50 13.16
C LEU A 575 -12.18 -7.97 13.27
N LYS A 576 -11.91 -7.29 12.15
CA LYS A 576 -11.74 -5.84 12.13
C LYS A 576 -13.02 -5.07 12.39
N LEU A 577 -14.15 -5.50 11.83
CA LEU A 577 -15.45 -4.86 12.03
C LEU A 577 -16.01 -5.09 13.44
N LEU A 578 -15.58 -6.16 14.11
CA LEU A 578 -15.79 -6.37 15.55
C LEU A 578 -14.87 -5.53 16.43
N ASN A 579 -13.92 -4.79 15.84
CA ASN A 579 -12.87 -4.05 16.54
C ASN A 579 -12.04 -4.94 17.48
N TRP A 580 -11.80 -6.20 17.07
CA TRP A 580 -10.92 -7.11 17.79
C TRP A 580 -9.50 -6.99 17.26
N ARG A 581 -8.53 -6.97 18.18
CA ARG A 581 -7.11 -6.87 17.83
C ARG A 581 -6.68 -8.11 17.06
N CYS A 582 -6.51 -7.98 15.75
CA CYS A 582 -6.13 -9.08 14.86
C CYS A 582 -4.87 -8.79 14.06
N GLY A 583 -4.32 -9.86 13.49
CA GLY A 583 -3.25 -9.82 12.50
C GLY A 583 -3.07 -11.20 11.87
N PHE A 584 -1.88 -11.48 11.40
CA PHE A 584 -1.52 -12.70 10.69
C PHE A 584 -0.37 -13.46 11.36
N THR A 585 -0.40 -14.77 11.23
CA THR A 585 0.76 -15.64 11.45
C THR A 585 0.90 -16.57 10.26
N THR A 586 2.09 -17.10 10.03
CA THR A 586 2.34 -18.14 9.02
C THR A 586 2.78 -19.43 9.72
N PRO A 587 2.84 -20.57 9.00
CA PRO A 587 3.50 -21.76 9.52
C PRO A 587 4.90 -21.50 10.08
N SER A 588 5.71 -20.69 9.38
CA SER A 588 7.09 -20.42 9.78
C SER A 588 7.18 -19.51 11.01
N GLU A 589 6.15 -18.69 11.27
CA GLU A 589 6.14 -17.66 12.32
C GLU A 589 5.30 -18.02 13.55
N ILE A 590 4.46 -19.08 13.48
CA ILE A 590 3.54 -19.46 14.57
C ILE A 590 4.25 -19.75 15.90
N HIS A 591 5.52 -20.16 15.85
CA HIS A 591 6.34 -20.42 17.04
C HIS A 591 6.69 -19.15 17.84
N LYS A 592 6.52 -17.95 17.26
CA LYS A 592 6.73 -16.66 17.94
C LYS A 592 5.52 -16.22 18.75
N LEU A 593 4.37 -16.86 18.56
CA LEU A 593 3.14 -16.49 19.25
C LEU A 593 3.20 -16.87 20.73
N ASP A 594 2.58 -16.06 21.58
CA ASP A 594 2.31 -16.39 22.98
C ASP A 594 1.05 -17.28 23.06
N PRO A 595 1.17 -18.59 23.33
CA PRO A 595 0.03 -19.51 23.36
C PRO A 595 -0.99 -19.19 24.47
N ALA A 596 -0.60 -18.42 25.49
CA ALA A 596 -1.51 -18.03 26.57
C ALA A 596 -2.40 -16.84 26.19
N LYS A 597 -1.93 -15.97 25.30
CA LYS A 597 -2.60 -14.71 24.94
C LYS A 597 -3.19 -14.70 23.54
N GLN A 598 -2.61 -15.46 22.62
CA GLN A 598 -2.94 -15.40 21.21
C GLN A 598 -3.74 -16.62 20.76
N THR A 599 -4.74 -16.38 19.93
CA THR A 599 -5.60 -17.40 19.32
C THR A 599 -5.35 -17.41 17.83
N VAL A 600 -5.11 -18.60 17.27
CA VAL A 600 -4.92 -18.78 15.83
C VAL A 600 -6.25 -19.09 15.17
N VAL A 601 -6.67 -18.26 14.21
CA VAL A 601 -7.88 -18.45 13.40
C VAL A 601 -7.47 -19.04 12.06
N VAL A 602 -7.97 -20.23 11.74
CA VAL A 602 -7.64 -20.95 10.52
C VAL A 602 -8.87 -20.96 9.62
N THR A 603 -8.75 -20.27 8.48
CA THR A 603 -9.74 -20.31 7.39
C THR A 603 -9.66 -21.67 6.67
N PRO A 604 -10.65 -22.03 5.81
CA PRO A 604 -10.62 -23.33 5.15
C PRO A 604 -9.31 -23.53 4.39
N ILE A 605 -8.50 -24.52 4.81
CA ILE A 605 -7.21 -24.85 4.19
C ILE A 605 -7.31 -26.27 3.63
N SER A 606 -7.63 -26.40 2.35
CA SER A 606 -7.77 -27.72 1.73
C SER A 606 -6.43 -28.46 1.59
N HIS A 607 -5.33 -27.73 1.37
CA HIS A 607 -3.98 -28.26 1.14
C HIS A 607 -2.98 -27.66 2.14
N ILE A 608 -2.22 -28.50 2.83
CA ILE A 608 -1.17 -28.06 3.76
C ILE A 608 -0.03 -29.07 3.79
N ASN A 609 1.22 -28.60 3.86
CA ASN A 609 2.34 -29.52 4.01
C ASN A 609 2.44 -30.10 5.44
N ASP A 610 3.18 -31.19 5.61
CA ASP A 610 3.29 -31.89 6.90
C ASP A 610 3.99 -31.07 7.99
N ASN A 611 4.98 -30.24 7.61
CA ASN A 611 5.68 -29.37 8.54
C ASN A 611 4.76 -28.26 9.05
N SER A 612 4.03 -27.59 8.16
CA SER A 612 3.08 -26.53 8.48
C SER A 612 1.98 -27.06 9.41
N LEU A 613 1.42 -28.23 9.10
CA LEU A 613 0.41 -28.86 9.98
C LEU A 613 0.99 -29.28 11.33
N ARG A 614 2.24 -29.77 11.36
CA ARG A 614 2.92 -30.08 12.62
C ARG A 614 3.09 -28.84 13.49
N GLN A 615 3.56 -27.71 12.93
CA GLN A 615 3.76 -26.47 13.69
C GLN A 615 2.45 -25.95 14.29
N LEU A 616 1.33 -26.04 13.54
CA LEU A 616 0.01 -25.72 14.05
C LEU A 616 -0.41 -26.61 15.23
N ARG A 617 -0.13 -27.91 15.17
CA ARG A 617 -0.38 -28.85 16.28
C ARG A 617 0.50 -28.57 17.49
N GLU A 618 1.78 -28.26 17.28
CA GLU A 618 2.72 -27.92 18.34
C GLU A 618 2.27 -26.66 19.09
N PHE A 619 1.77 -25.64 18.38
CA PHE A 619 1.17 -24.46 19.00
C PHE A 619 -0.03 -24.83 19.88
N ALA A 620 -0.95 -25.67 19.38
CA ALA A 620 -2.09 -26.14 20.17
C ALA A 620 -1.65 -26.95 21.41
N GLN A 621 -0.65 -27.82 21.27
CA GLN A 621 -0.08 -28.62 22.37
C GLN A 621 0.62 -27.75 23.43
N ALA A 622 1.16 -26.61 23.04
CA ALA A 622 1.73 -25.62 23.96
C ALA A 622 0.67 -24.82 24.74
N GLY A 623 -0.63 -25.12 24.54
CA GLY A 623 -1.75 -24.43 25.19
C GLY A 623 -2.39 -23.34 24.33
N GLY A 624 -1.90 -23.14 23.10
CA GLY A 624 -2.45 -22.21 22.14
C GLY A 624 -3.85 -22.63 21.69
N LYS A 625 -4.70 -21.66 21.38
CA LYS A 625 -6.07 -21.93 20.91
C LYS A 625 -6.09 -21.87 19.39
N VAL A 626 -6.50 -22.97 18.75
CA VAL A 626 -6.70 -23.04 17.30
C VAL A 626 -8.20 -23.10 17.01
N VAL A 627 -8.72 -22.09 16.31
CA VAL A 627 -10.12 -22.01 15.88
C VAL A 627 -10.18 -22.26 14.39
N LEU A 628 -10.86 -23.32 13.96
CA LEU A 628 -11.10 -23.61 12.55
C LEU A 628 -12.43 -22.95 12.15
N THR A 629 -12.46 -22.15 11.06
CA THR A 629 -13.72 -21.62 10.52
C THR A 629 -14.41 -22.58 9.56
N ASP A 630 -13.77 -23.71 9.26
CA ASP A 630 -14.36 -24.85 8.56
C ASP A 630 -13.57 -26.11 8.87
N ALA A 631 -14.11 -27.01 9.69
CA ALA A 631 -13.44 -28.28 9.96
C ALA A 631 -13.53 -29.27 8.80
N GLU A 632 -14.63 -29.26 8.03
CA GLU A 632 -14.85 -30.22 6.95
C GLU A 632 -14.01 -29.88 5.72
N GLY A 633 -13.77 -28.60 5.47
CA GLY A 633 -12.91 -28.11 4.38
C GLY A 633 -11.41 -28.08 4.71
N SER A 634 -11.00 -28.41 5.94
CA SER A 634 -9.61 -28.22 6.40
C SER A 634 -8.76 -29.49 6.40
N PHE A 635 -7.51 -29.31 5.99
CA PHE A 635 -6.42 -30.27 5.98
C PHE A 635 -6.77 -31.58 5.28
N LEU A 636 -7.43 -31.49 4.12
CA LEU A 636 -7.89 -32.64 3.35
C LEU A 636 -6.79 -33.32 2.55
N LYS A 637 -5.75 -32.56 2.18
CA LYS A 637 -4.65 -33.04 1.34
C LYS A 637 -3.31 -32.45 1.77
N SER A 638 -2.22 -33.13 1.38
CA SER A 638 -0.90 -32.50 1.37
C SER A 638 -0.83 -31.38 0.34
N GLU A 639 0.24 -30.60 0.38
CA GLU A 639 0.56 -29.60 -0.64
C GLU A 639 0.70 -30.21 -2.05
N LEU A 640 1.07 -31.50 -2.13
CA LEU A 640 1.14 -32.29 -3.37
C LEU A 640 -0.16 -33.03 -3.69
N ALA A 641 -1.29 -32.59 -3.11
CA ALA A 641 -2.63 -33.14 -3.34
C ALA A 641 -2.84 -34.60 -2.92
N ILE A 642 -1.98 -35.14 -2.05
CA ILE A 642 -2.14 -36.50 -1.51
C ILE A 642 -3.26 -36.47 -0.46
N PRO A 643 -4.33 -37.26 -0.61
CA PRO A 643 -5.40 -37.31 0.37
C PRO A 643 -4.90 -37.69 1.77
N ARG A 644 -5.47 -37.06 2.79
CA ARG A 644 -5.21 -37.36 4.21
C ARG A 644 -6.53 -37.40 4.97
N ASN A 645 -6.49 -38.02 6.15
CA ASN A 645 -7.59 -38.00 7.11
C ASN A 645 -7.01 -37.50 8.43
N GLU A 646 -7.19 -36.21 8.70
CA GLU A 646 -6.58 -35.56 9.86
C GLU A 646 -7.47 -35.65 11.10
N ASN A 647 -6.83 -35.97 12.24
CA ASN A 647 -7.49 -35.89 13.53
C ASN A 647 -7.45 -34.44 14.03
N LEU A 648 -8.60 -33.76 13.99
CA LEU A 648 -8.75 -32.37 14.38
C LEU A 648 -8.92 -32.16 15.90
N SER A 649 -8.64 -33.16 16.75
CA SER A 649 -8.74 -33.03 18.22
C SER A 649 -7.83 -31.98 18.84
N PHE A 650 -6.83 -31.48 18.10
CA PHE A 650 -6.01 -30.35 18.53
C PHE A 650 -6.72 -28.99 18.37
N ALA A 651 -7.79 -28.93 17.56
CA ALA A 651 -8.56 -27.70 17.41
C ALA A 651 -9.29 -27.41 18.72
N TYR A 652 -9.17 -26.17 19.20
CA TYR A 652 -9.92 -25.68 20.34
C TYR A 652 -11.41 -25.59 20.02
N LYS A 653 -11.73 -25.15 18.80
CA LYS A 653 -13.11 -25.01 18.32
C LYS A 653 -13.19 -25.10 16.80
N SER A 654 -14.31 -25.58 16.32
CA SER A 654 -14.67 -25.58 14.90
C SER A 654 -15.96 -24.79 14.73
N LEU A 655 -15.95 -23.85 13.80
CA LEU A 655 -17.05 -22.94 13.50
C LEU A 655 -17.61 -23.23 12.10
N LEU A 656 -18.78 -22.66 11.80
CA LEU A 656 -19.34 -22.71 10.46
C LEU A 656 -18.65 -21.66 9.57
N HIS A 657 -18.35 -22.06 8.33
CA HIS A 657 -17.82 -21.13 7.34
C HIS A 657 -18.90 -20.17 6.85
N GLY A 658 -18.51 -18.95 6.51
CA GLY A 658 -19.41 -17.95 5.97
C GLY A 658 -18.68 -16.73 5.46
N ASN A 659 -19.44 -15.80 4.88
CA ASN A 659 -18.93 -14.46 4.57
C ASN A 659 -18.63 -13.68 5.86
N TYR A 660 -18.00 -12.50 5.75
CA TYR A 660 -17.59 -11.73 6.93
C TYR A 660 -18.73 -11.45 7.92
N LYS A 661 -19.99 -11.22 7.48
CA LYS A 661 -21.10 -10.94 8.40
C LYS A 661 -21.50 -12.18 9.21
N GLU A 662 -21.56 -13.33 8.55
CA GLU A 662 -21.83 -14.62 9.19
C GLU A 662 -20.71 -15.00 10.17
N LEU A 663 -19.45 -14.71 9.79
CA LEU A 663 -18.30 -14.89 10.67
C LEU A 663 -18.31 -13.92 11.85
N MET A 664 -18.74 -12.67 11.69
CA MET A 664 -18.89 -11.74 12.82
C MET A 664 -19.84 -12.30 13.88
N GLU A 665 -21.06 -12.69 13.46
CA GLU A 665 -22.06 -13.28 14.36
C GLU A 665 -21.51 -14.54 15.05
N THR A 666 -20.87 -15.42 14.26
CA THR A 666 -20.30 -16.65 14.80
C THR A 666 -19.15 -16.37 15.77
N PHE A 667 -18.27 -15.41 15.48
CA PHE A 667 -17.16 -15.04 16.35
C PHE A 667 -17.66 -14.47 17.67
N GLU A 668 -18.61 -13.53 17.63
CA GLU A 668 -19.21 -12.93 18.83
C GLU A 668 -19.85 -13.99 19.73
N ASN A 669 -20.62 -14.90 19.15
CA ASN A 669 -21.33 -15.94 19.90
C ASN A 669 -20.38 -17.00 20.48
N GLU A 670 -19.35 -17.39 19.72
CA GLU A 670 -18.62 -18.61 19.99
C GLU A 670 -17.21 -18.39 20.57
N ILE A 671 -16.57 -17.24 20.33
CA ILE A 671 -15.18 -16.98 20.71
C ILE A 671 -14.91 -15.58 21.29
N SER A 672 -15.93 -14.75 21.54
CA SER A 672 -15.74 -13.42 22.15
C SER A 672 -15.06 -13.45 23.52
N HIS A 673 -15.26 -14.51 24.29
CA HIS A 673 -14.56 -14.74 25.58
C HIS A 673 -13.05 -14.94 25.43
N LEU A 674 -12.55 -15.17 24.21
CA LEU A 674 -11.11 -15.23 23.91
C LEU A 674 -10.51 -13.84 23.69
N ASN A 675 -11.32 -12.83 23.42
CA ASN A 675 -10.86 -11.45 23.32
C ASN A 675 -10.57 -10.91 24.73
N THR A 676 -9.30 -10.92 25.12
CA THR A 676 -8.83 -10.55 26.47
C THR A 676 -8.21 -9.16 26.53
N SER A 677 -8.48 -8.29 25.55
CA SER A 677 -7.88 -6.96 25.53
C SER A 677 -8.36 -6.10 26.72
N ASN A 678 -7.46 -5.26 27.24
CA ASN A 678 -7.78 -4.30 28.30
C ASN A 678 -8.39 -3.00 27.74
N ASP A 679 -8.97 -3.07 26.54
CA ASP A 679 -9.57 -1.92 25.85
C ASP A 679 -10.83 -1.42 26.56
N LEU A 680 -11.19 -0.16 26.33
CA LEU A 680 -12.45 0.36 26.83
C LEU A 680 -13.55 -0.28 26.00
N PRO A 681 -14.64 -0.76 26.62
CA PRO A 681 -15.79 -1.21 25.85
C PRO A 681 -16.33 -0.07 25.00
N VAL A 682 -16.47 -0.33 23.70
CA VAL A 682 -17.06 0.58 22.73
C VAL A 682 -18.21 -0.13 22.04
N SER A 683 -19.39 0.50 22.00
CA SER A 683 -20.53 0.00 21.21
C SER A 683 -20.84 0.96 20.08
N ILE A 684 -21.14 0.41 18.91
CA ILE A 684 -21.52 1.18 17.72
C ILE A 684 -22.99 0.87 17.45
N ILE A 685 -23.80 1.91 17.28
CA ILE A 685 -25.21 1.80 16.92
C ILE A 685 -25.52 2.65 15.68
N ASP A 686 -26.55 2.26 14.95
CA ASP A 686 -27.10 3.10 13.89
C ASP A 686 -27.96 4.24 14.46
N LEU A 687 -28.55 5.07 13.59
CA LEU A 687 -29.44 6.17 14.01
C LEU A 687 -30.77 5.69 14.59
N ASN A 688 -31.14 4.43 14.41
CA ASN A 688 -32.34 3.82 15.02
C ASN A 688 -32.07 3.26 16.42
N GLY A 689 -30.79 3.17 16.81
CA GLY A 689 -30.36 2.60 18.09
C GLY A 689 -30.01 1.11 18.03
N ASP A 690 -30.01 0.50 16.85
CA ASP A 690 -29.69 -0.91 16.67
C ASP A 690 -28.16 -1.12 16.59
N PRO A 691 -27.62 -2.26 17.08
CA PRO A 691 -26.21 -2.59 16.94
C PRO A 691 -25.73 -2.49 15.49
N SER A 692 -24.57 -1.87 15.29
CA SER A 692 -24.01 -1.62 13.97
C SER A 692 -22.49 -1.79 13.96
N PHE A 693 -21.89 -1.69 12.77
CA PHE A 693 -20.45 -1.79 12.54
C PHE A 693 -20.01 -0.73 11.53
N GLY A 694 -18.71 -0.72 11.22
CA GLY A 694 -18.13 0.17 10.21
C GLY A 694 -17.56 1.47 10.79
N VAL A 695 -17.37 1.54 12.11
CA VAL A 695 -16.38 2.44 12.72
C VAL A 695 -15.20 1.59 13.16
N ILE A 696 -14.03 1.84 12.57
CA ILE A 696 -12.77 1.24 13.01
C ILE A 696 -12.32 1.97 14.27
N VAL A 697 -12.11 1.22 15.33
CA VAL A 697 -11.74 1.68 16.66
C VAL A 697 -10.39 1.08 17.03
N GLN A 698 -9.38 1.93 17.21
CA GLN A 698 -8.07 1.51 17.71
C GLN A 698 -7.80 2.18 19.04
N GLN A 699 -7.23 1.43 19.99
CA GLN A 699 -6.95 1.93 21.34
C GLN A 699 -5.52 1.63 21.75
N ILE A 700 -4.88 2.62 22.37
CA ILE A 700 -3.56 2.48 23.00
C ILE A 700 -3.60 3.05 24.41
N GLN A 701 -2.81 2.48 25.31
CA GLN A 701 -2.58 3.02 26.63
C GLN A 701 -1.14 3.53 26.73
N ASN A 702 -0.98 4.80 27.09
CA ASN A 702 0.32 5.33 27.45
C ASN A 702 0.67 4.87 28.87
N TYR A 703 1.63 3.95 28.98
CA TYR A 703 2.02 3.37 30.27
C TYR A 703 2.73 4.37 31.21
N GLN A 704 3.29 5.47 30.68
CA GLN A 704 3.97 6.48 31.50
C GLN A 704 2.98 7.47 32.11
N SER A 705 1.98 7.91 31.34
CA SER A 705 0.99 8.90 31.80
C SER A 705 -0.30 8.28 32.33
N GLY A 706 -0.54 6.99 32.06
CA GLY A 706 -1.81 6.31 32.37
C GLY A 706 -2.95 6.65 31.42
N LYS A 707 -2.76 7.63 30.52
CA LYS A 707 -3.77 8.10 29.56
C LYS A 707 -4.07 7.05 28.49
N ARG A 708 -5.27 7.11 27.94
CA ARG A 708 -5.71 6.24 26.83
C ARG A 708 -5.99 7.08 25.59
N TYR A 709 -5.50 6.63 24.44
CA TYR A 709 -5.87 7.22 23.16
C TYR A 709 -6.80 6.27 22.41
N ILE A 710 -7.83 6.83 21.78
CA ILE A 710 -8.82 6.11 20.98
C ILE A 710 -8.92 6.80 19.62
N LEU A 711 -8.54 6.10 18.56
CA LEU A 711 -8.79 6.55 17.19
C LEU A 711 -10.12 5.97 16.72
N LEU A 712 -11.02 6.84 16.27
CA LEU A 712 -12.28 6.48 15.64
C LEU A 712 -12.23 6.89 14.17
N ASN A 713 -12.53 5.96 13.27
CA ASN A 713 -12.64 6.25 11.84
C ASN A 713 -13.89 5.58 11.27
N ASN A 714 -14.89 6.38 10.88
CA ASN A 714 -16.12 5.84 10.30
C ASN A 714 -15.94 5.52 8.82
N ILE A 715 -15.71 4.25 8.50
CA ILE A 715 -15.56 3.73 7.13
C ILE A 715 -16.90 3.37 6.48
N SER A 716 -18.00 3.42 7.24
CA SER A 716 -19.33 3.13 6.73
C SER A 716 -19.86 4.29 5.88
N LYS A 717 -20.80 3.99 4.98
CA LYS A 717 -21.49 5.04 4.20
C LYS A 717 -22.59 5.77 4.98
N GLU A 718 -22.76 5.45 6.26
CA GLU A 718 -23.83 5.97 7.12
C GLU A 718 -23.26 6.65 8.37
N THR A 719 -24.01 7.59 8.92
CA THR A 719 -23.70 8.13 10.25
C THR A 719 -23.90 7.04 11.30
N LYS A 720 -22.99 6.96 12.27
CA LYS A 720 -23.03 6.00 13.39
C LYS A 720 -22.92 6.73 14.71
N THR A 721 -23.48 6.17 15.78
CA THR A 721 -23.23 6.63 17.14
C THR A 721 -22.28 5.67 17.84
N VAL A 722 -21.17 6.19 18.34
CA VAL A 722 -20.16 5.45 19.11
C VAL A 722 -20.35 5.78 20.58
N LYS A 723 -20.50 4.74 21.40
CA LYS A 723 -20.60 4.88 22.86
C LYS A 723 -19.37 4.30 23.55
N ILE A 724 -18.67 5.10 24.33
CA ILE A 724 -17.45 4.72 25.03
C ILE A 724 -17.77 4.53 26.52
N ALA A 725 -17.56 3.34 27.05
CA ALA A 725 -17.87 3.03 28.45
C ALA A 725 -16.78 3.56 29.40
N THR A 726 -16.86 4.85 29.78
CA THR A 726 -15.89 5.51 30.67
C THR A 726 -16.21 5.38 32.17
N GLU A 727 -17.49 5.27 32.54
CA GLU A 727 -17.95 5.34 33.94
C GLU A 727 -17.32 4.29 34.87
N LYS A 728 -17.16 3.05 34.38
CA LYS A 728 -16.56 1.94 35.16
C LYS A 728 -15.03 1.99 35.21
N SER A 729 -14.43 2.79 34.33
CA SER A 729 -12.98 2.84 34.11
C SER A 729 -12.32 4.03 34.81
N GLY A 730 -13.11 4.95 35.38
CA GLY A 730 -12.62 6.09 36.14
C GLY A 730 -12.16 7.29 35.30
N PHE A 731 -12.24 7.20 33.97
CA PHE A 731 -12.00 8.33 33.07
C PHE A 731 -13.14 9.35 33.21
N LYS A 732 -12.79 10.61 33.46
CA LYS A 732 -13.72 11.70 33.70
C LYS A 732 -13.90 12.61 32.49
N GLU A 733 -12.87 12.70 31.66
CA GLU A 733 -12.82 13.64 30.54
C GLU A 733 -12.37 12.92 29.26
N ILE A 734 -13.02 13.26 28.15
CA ILE A 734 -12.67 12.82 26.80
C ILE A 734 -12.46 14.07 25.97
N THR A 735 -11.29 14.18 25.33
CA THR A 735 -10.94 15.31 24.46
C THR A 735 -10.57 14.79 23.09
N ASP A 736 -11.17 15.34 22.03
CA ASP A 736 -10.61 15.18 20.68
C ASP A 736 -9.36 16.04 20.58
N ILE A 737 -8.19 15.40 20.57
CA ILE A 737 -6.91 16.10 20.61
C ILE A 737 -6.52 16.67 19.24
N ILE A 738 -7.25 16.37 18.16
CA ILE A 738 -7.08 17.02 16.86
C ILE A 738 -7.60 18.46 16.91
N THR A 739 -8.77 18.65 17.53
CA THR A 739 -9.45 19.96 17.61
C THR A 739 -9.33 20.64 18.98
N ALA A 740 -8.70 19.97 19.95
CA ALA A 740 -8.62 20.33 21.37
C ALA A 740 -9.99 20.48 22.08
N LYS A 741 -11.05 19.84 21.55
CA LYS A 741 -12.41 19.99 22.09
C LYS A 741 -12.79 18.88 23.05
N PRO A 742 -13.53 19.19 24.14
CA PRO A 742 -14.17 18.16 24.94
C PRO A 742 -15.26 17.46 24.11
N VAL A 743 -15.36 16.14 24.26
CA VAL A 743 -16.35 15.30 23.56
C VAL A 743 -17.11 14.47 24.59
N SER A 744 -18.40 14.21 24.35
CA SER A 744 -19.18 13.28 25.17
C SER A 744 -18.75 11.82 24.96
N SER A 745 -19.16 10.94 25.86
CA SER A 745 -18.97 9.49 25.67
C SER A 745 -19.92 8.88 24.63
N ASP A 746 -21.00 9.59 24.26
CA ASP A 746 -21.87 9.28 23.12
C ASP A 746 -21.52 10.24 21.98
N ILE A 747 -21.01 9.71 20.87
CA ILE A 747 -20.43 10.50 19.76
C ILE A 747 -21.13 10.11 18.46
N GLU A 748 -21.76 11.07 17.80
CA GLU A 748 -22.23 10.91 16.42
C GLU A 748 -21.06 11.11 15.46
N LEU A 749 -20.73 10.10 14.65
CA LEU A 749 -19.69 10.15 13.63
C LEU A 749 -20.32 10.02 12.24
N ARG A 750 -20.12 11.03 11.41
CA ARG A 750 -20.52 11.02 9.98
C ARG A 750 -19.60 10.09 9.17
N PRO A 751 -20.02 9.65 7.97
CA PRO A 751 -19.15 8.90 7.07
C PRO A 751 -17.82 9.60 6.86
N LYS A 752 -16.71 8.86 6.96
CA LYS A 752 -15.32 9.33 6.79
C LYS A 752 -14.83 10.30 7.88
N GLU A 753 -15.60 10.50 8.95
CA GLU A 753 -15.16 11.31 10.08
C GLU A 753 -14.10 10.56 10.90
N VAL A 754 -13.04 11.29 11.27
CA VAL A 754 -11.92 10.79 12.07
C VAL A 754 -11.75 11.64 13.32
N LEU A 755 -11.71 10.99 14.48
CA LEU A 755 -11.42 11.59 15.78
C LEU A 755 -10.26 10.86 16.45
N LEU A 756 -9.35 11.60 17.08
CA LEU A 756 -8.32 11.04 17.95
C LEU A 756 -8.61 11.54 19.37
N LEU A 757 -9.13 10.65 20.21
CA LEU A 757 -9.57 10.98 21.55
C LEU A 757 -8.47 10.68 22.56
N GLU A 758 -8.31 11.54 23.56
CA GLU A 758 -7.56 11.28 24.79
C GLU A 758 -8.54 11.15 25.95
N CYS A 759 -8.50 10.04 26.69
CA CYS A 759 -9.28 9.81 27.90
C CYS A 759 -8.40 9.96 29.14
N GLN A 760 -8.85 10.79 30.10
CA GLN A 760 -8.16 11.09 31.36
C GLN A 760 -9.00 10.76 32.59
#